data_AF-A0A934VPY7-F1
#
_entry.id   AF-A0A934VPY7-F1
#
_cell.length_a   1.000
_cell.length_b   1.000
_cell.length_c   1.000
_cell.angle_alpha   90.00
_cell.angle_beta   90.00
_cell.angle_gamma   90.00
#
_symmetry.space_group_name_H-M   'P 1'
#
loop_
_entity.id
_entity.type
_entity.pdbx_description
1 polymer ?
#
loop_
_entity_poly.entity_id
_entity_poly.type
_entity_poly.pdbx_seq_one_letter_code
_entity_poly.pdbx_strand_id
1 'polypeptide(L)'
;MSYPVSKTVVGAALGFASYVSIFPSALAEETSQTVTVIGSSVAAGVGSDPTSLGWAYRLESLLENNAPVAPDSEVTWKVENVAVSGDTTSLVLNRFQNDVVVSHPDTNILVIGLSMANQGLVNASSPQAIFDSFESGMTQIVNLCREQGYQPVISLCYPHNDYDATEYGFIKKMNLLLNTWDVPCNNFLGAIDDGNGHWAPGYFYNEGHPNAAGHGEMYYTIVPTLFDAIAAGKTTTPAWKGTTGFLRLLRDEAEDAPLQYTPAQPIHSFNLDFRVRTTDTGTVASVGTLTNRATLEIRDSALVYIGPAGTETSFDVDANDGVWHEIALSHRNATNQTLVYFDGVLKGTISEQYTPDRFVIGGPDLDGRAQAPAQADYQDVAIYRAAWTEDEAMAQTKGAFQQASLEICSPLADTSPTQSEDLENRAQSFSELILESSAASSMTAATTPTNLMVQSFSSTTASLSWSNNNGDGDFVIERRASDSTDPWSVVGTSPVGTPAFEDSGLTAAISYDYRVSQKQGELQSDYSEVATITPSGQSARSYADWISDYYQKSTETYLIDFNTNANPNYDGVIWNTINSMSSTAPYLLTDTNNSSSAGATFTLNDGFDQFRSDNGSPLTGYAADAQMTQFALRDNPPLTALMTFSGLDPEATYDFTFLARRGSLVAGYDYSGTYTFTGSGAATVVTVYGASNTELTNVPGIMPDSSGNITLGITPGPGTGNDFPVINFIQMTKASDDAAYLAEIDPEADPDGDGISNLEEYARQLDPTTKQSANFQLQAFSRDASAPNVELKVRKDRRAPDAVYYVEKANDLVNWEEDTSAVESTLDPSGNLETAVFTSTSAEEKMFFRVGLRLATSD
;
A
#
# COMPACT_ATOMS: atom_id res chain seq x y z
N MET A 1 24.41 53.80 -26.19
CA MET A 1 23.63 54.95 -26.70
C MET A 1 22.17 54.64 -26.46
N SER A 2 21.50 55.54 -25.76
CA SER A 2 20.09 55.50 -25.34
C SER A 2 19.11 55.45 -26.52
N TYR A 3 17.88 54.95 -26.27
CA TYR A 3 16.56 55.43 -26.72
C TYR A 3 15.52 54.27 -26.62
N PRO A 4 14.18 54.51 -26.59
CA PRO A 4 13.43 54.99 -25.43
C PRO A 4 12.16 54.15 -25.14
N VAL A 5 11.57 54.40 -23.98
CA VAL A 5 10.28 53.88 -23.52
C VAL A 5 9.12 54.57 -24.24
N SER A 6 8.16 53.81 -24.76
CA SER A 6 6.77 54.26 -24.91
C SER A 6 5.82 53.06 -24.98
N LYS A 7 4.87 52.96 -24.04
CA LYS A 7 3.51 52.53 -24.34
C LYS A 7 2.54 53.14 -23.32
N THR A 8 1.56 53.83 -23.88
CA THR A 8 0.51 54.61 -23.25
C THR A 8 -0.55 53.69 -22.65
N VAL A 9 -0.90 53.92 -21.38
CA VAL A 9 -2.09 53.36 -20.72
C VAL A 9 -3.28 54.26 -21.02
N VAL A 10 -4.36 53.69 -21.57
CA VAL A 10 -5.68 54.32 -21.62
C VAL A 10 -6.46 53.81 -20.41
N GLY A 11 -6.82 54.74 -19.51
CA GLY A 11 -7.56 54.44 -18.30
C GLY A 11 -9.05 54.25 -18.52
N ALA A 12 -9.64 53.37 -17.70
CA ALA A 12 -11.01 53.46 -17.24
C ALA A 12 -10.99 53.24 -15.72
N ALA A 13 -11.41 54.26 -14.97
CA ALA A 13 -11.42 54.29 -13.52
C ALA A 13 -12.74 53.73 -12.96
N LEU A 14 -12.68 53.01 -11.84
CA LEU A 14 -13.21 53.45 -10.52
C LEU A 14 -13.41 52.24 -9.59
N GLY A 15 -12.80 52.30 -8.40
CA GLY A 15 -13.14 51.40 -7.29
C GLY A 15 -12.06 51.07 -6.25
N PHE A 16 -11.07 51.94 -5.98
CA PHE A 16 -10.16 51.70 -4.85
C PHE A 16 -10.80 52.15 -3.53
N ALA A 17 -11.15 51.18 -2.69
CA ALA A 17 -11.29 51.39 -1.25
C ALA A 17 -9.89 51.31 -0.63
N SER A 18 -9.30 52.46 -0.32
CA SER A 18 -8.04 52.55 0.40
C SER A 18 -8.26 52.17 1.87
N TYR A 19 -7.87 50.96 2.26
CA TYR A 19 -7.50 50.72 3.66
C TYR A 19 -6.03 51.13 3.82
N VAL A 20 -5.82 52.37 4.23
CA VAL A 20 -4.53 52.80 4.78
C VAL A 20 -4.53 52.37 6.25
N SER A 21 -3.97 51.20 6.53
CA SER A 21 -3.50 50.84 7.86
C SER A 21 -2.21 51.61 8.13
N ILE A 22 -2.34 52.77 8.79
CA ILE A 22 -1.19 53.42 9.45
C ILE A 22 -0.89 52.57 10.69
N PHE A 23 -0.04 51.57 10.55
CA PHE A 23 0.69 51.07 11.71
C PHE A 23 1.81 52.07 12.01
N PRO A 24 2.05 52.45 13.28
CA PRO A 24 3.30 53.09 13.61
C PRO A 24 4.41 52.13 13.20
N SER A 25 5.39 52.62 12.44
CA SER A 25 6.66 51.93 12.23
C SER A 25 7.33 51.77 13.60
N ALA A 26 6.98 50.70 14.32
CA ALA A 26 7.96 50.04 15.14
C ALA A 26 9.05 49.58 14.17
N LEU A 27 10.30 49.95 14.43
CA LEU A 27 11.43 49.26 13.84
C LEU A 27 11.16 47.77 14.08
N ALA A 28 10.92 46.98 13.03
CA ALA A 28 10.91 45.53 13.17
C ALA A 28 12.29 45.17 13.75
N GLU A 29 12.33 44.58 14.94
CA GLU A 29 13.57 44.02 15.46
C GLU A 29 13.97 42.91 14.49
N GLU A 30 15.15 43.03 13.87
CA GLU A 30 15.77 41.91 13.16
C GLU A 30 15.73 40.69 14.09
N THR A 31 15.03 39.63 13.69
CA THR A 31 14.97 38.40 14.47
C THR A 31 16.21 37.57 14.17
N SER A 32 17.27 37.77 14.95
CA SER A 32 18.45 36.91 14.89
C SER A 32 18.10 35.51 15.36
N GLN A 33 18.38 34.49 14.56
CA GLN A 33 18.21 33.08 14.90
C GLN A 33 19.53 32.31 14.79
N THR A 34 19.66 31.24 15.57
CA THR A 34 20.89 30.43 15.65
C THR A 34 20.65 29.00 15.17
N VAL A 35 21.49 28.55 14.23
CA VAL A 35 21.64 27.15 13.83
C VAL A 35 22.87 26.58 14.55
N THR A 36 22.65 25.58 15.39
CA THR A 36 23.75 24.89 16.09
C THR A 36 23.99 23.54 15.42
N VAL A 37 25.23 23.24 15.06
CA VAL A 37 25.65 21.95 14.49
C VAL A 37 26.26 21.10 15.60
N ILE A 38 25.65 19.95 15.89
CA ILE A 38 26.19 18.93 16.79
C ILE A 38 26.49 17.66 16.00
N GLY A 39 27.60 16.99 16.31
CA GLY A 39 27.97 15.82 15.54
C GLY A 39 29.40 15.36 15.82
N SER A 40 29.90 14.54 14.89
CA SER A 40 31.21 13.89 15.03
C SER A 40 32.33 14.56 14.22
N SER A 41 33.38 13.82 13.85
CA SER A 41 34.57 14.35 13.17
C SER A 41 34.25 14.98 11.80
N VAL A 42 33.32 14.40 11.04
CA VAL A 42 32.92 14.96 9.74
C VAL A 42 32.15 16.27 9.92
N ALA A 43 31.28 16.38 10.91
CA ALA A 43 30.62 17.66 11.24
C ALA A 43 31.63 18.73 11.72
N ALA A 44 32.72 18.32 12.39
CA ALA A 44 33.83 19.20 12.78
C ALA A 44 34.74 19.61 11.60
N GLY A 45 34.52 19.10 10.38
CA GLY A 45 35.31 19.43 9.19
C GLY A 45 36.61 18.64 9.03
N VAL A 46 36.79 17.52 9.75
CA VAL A 46 37.99 16.67 9.63
C VAL A 46 38.14 16.15 8.20
N GLY A 47 39.37 16.15 7.71
CA GLY A 47 39.74 15.76 6.34
C GLY A 47 39.73 16.92 5.33
N SER A 48 39.12 18.05 5.68
CA SER A 48 39.20 19.28 4.88
C SER A 48 40.45 20.11 5.21
N ASP A 49 41.19 20.55 4.19
CA ASP A 49 42.33 21.48 4.31
C ASP A 49 42.18 22.66 3.34
N PRO A 50 41.98 23.91 3.82
CA PRO A 50 41.77 24.26 5.23
C PRO A 50 40.42 23.72 5.76
N THR A 51 40.28 23.64 7.09
CA THR A 51 39.03 23.22 7.76
C THR A 51 37.84 24.12 7.41
N SER A 52 38.09 25.37 7.00
CA SER A 52 37.09 26.31 6.47
C SER A 52 36.48 25.89 5.13
N LEU A 53 36.82 24.72 4.59
CA LEU A 53 36.15 24.11 3.44
C LEU A 53 35.26 22.91 3.83
N GLY A 54 35.11 22.63 5.13
CA GLY A 54 34.17 21.63 5.66
C GLY A 54 32.71 22.05 5.44
N TRP A 55 31.79 21.08 5.35
CA TRP A 55 30.39 21.35 4.98
C TRP A 55 29.69 22.31 5.95
N ALA A 56 29.93 22.17 7.26
CA ALA A 56 29.31 23.01 8.29
C ALA A 56 29.80 24.47 8.20
N TYR A 57 31.07 24.68 7.84
CA TYR A 57 31.60 26.03 7.62
C TYR A 57 31.05 26.66 6.32
N ARG A 58 30.81 25.85 5.28
CA ARG A 58 30.15 26.33 4.06
C ARG A 58 28.69 26.73 4.34
N LEU A 59 28.01 26.00 5.22
CA LEU A 59 26.69 26.37 5.72
C LEU A 59 26.73 27.69 6.51
N GLU A 60 27.66 27.84 7.44
CA GLU A 60 27.93 29.12 8.13
C GLU A 60 28.14 30.26 7.13
N SER A 61 28.99 30.07 6.11
CA SER A 61 29.21 31.10 5.11
C SER A 61 27.98 31.41 4.26
N LEU A 62 27.10 30.44 3.98
CA LEU A 62 25.85 30.69 3.26
C LEU A 62 24.91 31.53 4.13
N LEU A 63 24.70 31.11 5.38
CA LEU A 63 23.71 31.70 6.27
C LEU A 63 24.15 33.06 6.85
N GLU A 64 25.44 33.25 7.13
CA GLU A 64 25.92 34.50 7.74
C GLU A 64 26.43 35.52 6.70
N ASN A 65 27.18 35.07 5.70
CA ASN A 65 27.88 35.98 4.76
C ASN A 65 27.09 36.23 3.46
N ASN A 66 26.12 35.37 3.14
CA ASN A 66 25.31 35.46 1.92
C ASN A 66 23.80 35.58 2.21
N ALA A 67 23.42 36.04 3.41
CA ALA A 67 22.03 36.32 3.77
C ALA A 67 21.49 37.64 3.19
N PRO A 68 20.15 37.78 3.01
CA PRO A 68 19.15 36.72 3.19
C PRO A 68 19.24 35.67 2.08
N VAL A 69 19.09 34.38 2.44
CA VAL A 69 19.20 33.27 1.48
C VAL A 69 17.88 33.10 0.71
N ALA A 70 16.75 33.15 1.40
CA ALA A 70 15.44 33.26 0.78
C ALA A 70 15.10 34.73 0.44
N PRO A 71 14.48 35.00 -0.73
CA PRO A 71 13.95 36.32 -1.05
C PRO A 71 13.03 36.82 0.08
N ASP A 72 13.17 38.10 0.43
CA ASP A 72 12.35 38.77 1.45
C ASP A 72 12.42 38.18 2.88
N SER A 73 13.36 37.26 3.16
CA SER A 73 13.61 36.81 4.54
C SER A 73 14.14 37.95 5.39
N GLU A 74 13.48 38.21 6.53
CA GLU A 74 13.90 39.16 7.55
C GLU A 74 14.77 38.51 8.65
N VAL A 75 15.06 37.20 8.52
CA VAL A 75 15.85 36.44 9.50
C VAL A 75 17.34 36.61 9.21
N THR A 76 18.10 37.05 10.21
CA THR A 76 19.56 36.99 10.19
C THR A 76 20.03 35.76 10.95
N TRP A 77 20.92 34.99 10.34
CA TRP A 77 21.37 33.73 10.92
C TRP A 77 22.72 33.87 11.62
N LYS A 78 22.90 33.07 12.67
CA LYS A 78 24.18 32.73 13.29
C LYS A 78 24.36 31.22 13.22
N VAL A 79 25.56 30.74 12.92
CA VAL A 79 25.87 29.31 12.89
C VAL A 79 26.95 29.00 13.92
N GLU A 80 26.69 28.01 14.77
CA GLU A 80 27.63 27.57 15.80
C GLU A 80 27.92 26.08 15.64
N ASN A 81 29.19 25.69 15.55
CA ASN A 81 29.58 24.29 15.41
C ASN A 81 30.18 23.74 16.70
N VAL A 82 29.47 22.83 17.35
CA VAL A 82 29.85 22.16 18.60
C VAL A 82 30.17 20.68 18.40
N ALA A 83 30.49 20.27 17.17
CA ALA A 83 30.85 18.90 16.85
C ALA A 83 32.17 18.46 17.53
N VAL A 84 32.22 17.21 17.99
CA VAL A 84 33.38 16.62 18.67
C VAL A 84 33.77 15.33 17.96
N SER A 85 35.03 15.22 17.55
CA SER A 85 35.51 14.05 16.82
C SER A 85 35.31 12.75 17.60
N GLY A 86 34.74 11.74 16.93
CA GLY A 86 34.47 10.42 17.52
C GLY A 86 33.15 10.29 18.27
N ASP A 87 32.31 11.34 18.28
CA ASP A 87 31.02 11.29 18.94
C ASP A 87 30.12 10.15 18.42
N THR A 88 29.57 9.40 19.37
CA THR A 88 28.43 8.49 19.23
C THR A 88 27.17 9.17 19.72
N THR A 89 26.00 8.57 19.50
CA THR A 89 24.74 9.11 20.05
C THR A 89 24.80 9.22 21.58
N SER A 90 25.38 8.23 22.28
CA SER A 90 25.53 8.25 23.74
C SER A 90 26.45 9.36 24.24
N LEU A 91 27.53 9.68 23.51
CA LEU A 91 28.43 10.78 23.88
C LEU A 91 27.75 12.14 23.70
N VAL A 92 26.99 12.31 22.61
CA VAL A 92 26.18 13.51 22.39
C VAL A 92 25.14 13.68 23.50
N LEU A 93 24.40 12.64 23.85
CA LEU A 93 23.41 12.68 24.93
C LEU A 93 24.03 13.12 26.27
N ASN A 94 25.22 12.62 26.61
CA ASN A 94 25.91 12.99 27.84
C ASN A 94 26.34 14.45 27.90
N ARG A 95 26.64 15.08 26.76
CA ARG A 95 27.11 16.47 26.69
C ARG A 95 26.05 17.48 26.27
N PHE A 96 24.90 17.04 25.76
CA PHE A 96 23.84 17.88 25.21
C PHE A 96 23.47 19.06 26.12
N GLN A 97 23.27 18.79 27.42
CA GLN A 97 22.91 19.83 28.38
C GLN A 97 23.98 20.92 28.50
N ASN A 98 25.25 20.56 28.55
CA ASN A 98 26.33 21.53 28.75
C ASN A 98 26.67 22.25 27.45
N ASP A 99 26.79 21.48 26.36
CA ASP A 99 27.36 21.96 25.10
C ASP A 99 26.31 22.64 24.22
N VAL A 100 25.02 22.32 24.38
CA VAL A 100 23.93 22.98 23.63
C VAL A 100 23.16 23.89 24.57
N VAL A 101 22.45 23.32 25.56
CA VAL A 101 21.47 24.08 26.36
C VAL A 101 22.11 25.20 27.18
N VAL A 102 23.24 24.91 27.85
CA VAL A 102 23.92 25.89 28.72
C VAL A 102 24.84 26.83 27.93
N SER A 103 25.61 26.29 26.98
CA SER A 103 26.63 27.08 26.27
C SER A 103 26.07 27.87 25.08
N HIS A 104 24.97 27.39 24.48
CA HIS A 104 24.34 27.99 23.30
C HIS A 104 22.82 28.12 23.52
N PRO A 105 22.38 28.87 24.55
CA PRO A 105 20.97 28.96 24.95
C PRO A 105 20.06 29.60 23.88
N ASP A 106 20.66 30.31 22.91
CA ASP A 106 19.95 30.98 21.82
C ASP A 106 19.74 30.06 20.59
N THR A 107 20.01 28.75 20.72
CA THR A 107 19.79 27.76 19.66
C THR A 107 18.31 27.72 19.26
N ASN A 108 18.02 27.84 17.96
CA ASN A 108 16.67 27.66 17.40
C ASN A 108 16.56 26.34 16.64
N ILE A 109 17.57 26.02 15.84
CA ILE A 109 17.62 24.82 15.00
C ILE A 109 18.88 24.03 15.37
N LEU A 110 18.76 22.73 15.59
CA LEU A 110 19.89 21.84 15.87
C LEU A 110 20.11 20.85 14.72
N VAL A 111 21.23 20.97 14.01
CA VAL A 111 21.65 20.05 12.95
C VAL A 111 22.48 18.93 13.55
N ILE A 112 22.05 17.67 13.35
CA ILE A 112 22.68 16.47 13.92
C ILE A 112 23.46 15.73 12.82
N GLY A 113 24.79 15.70 12.95
CA GLY A 113 25.72 15.06 12.01
C GLY A 113 26.52 13.90 12.64
N LEU A 114 25.86 12.76 12.85
CA LEU A 114 26.45 11.56 13.44
C LEU A 114 26.59 10.42 12.41
N SER A 115 27.36 9.39 12.75
CA SER A 115 27.62 8.25 11.87
C SER A 115 27.55 6.93 12.61
N MET A 116 26.97 5.93 11.95
CA MET A 116 26.98 4.55 12.43
C MET A 116 28.41 3.95 12.50
N ALA A 117 29.38 4.49 11.75
CA ALA A 117 30.78 4.08 11.89
C ALA A 117 31.29 4.32 13.32
N ASN A 118 31.04 5.51 13.90
CA ASN A 118 31.42 5.81 15.28
C ASN A 118 30.61 4.99 16.29
N GLN A 119 29.37 4.63 15.93
CA GLN A 119 28.56 3.72 16.74
C GLN A 119 29.13 2.29 16.77
N GLY A 120 30.11 1.99 15.92
CA GLY A 120 30.83 0.72 15.88
C GLY A 120 30.39 -0.22 14.77
N LEU A 121 29.80 0.31 13.67
CA LEU A 121 29.30 -0.52 12.56
C LEU A 121 30.43 -1.25 11.81
N VAL A 122 31.58 -0.60 11.63
CA VAL A 122 32.71 -1.14 10.85
C VAL A 122 33.25 -2.40 11.52
N ASN A 123 33.24 -3.52 10.78
CA ASN A 123 33.55 -4.87 11.23
C ASN A 123 32.68 -5.37 12.41
N ALA A 124 31.43 -4.92 12.51
CA ALA A 124 30.55 -5.31 13.60
C ALA A 124 30.18 -6.79 13.53
N SER A 125 30.35 -7.51 14.65
CA SER A 125 29.86 -8.89 14.76
C SER A 125 28.33 -8.98 14.87
N SER A 126 27.67 -7.87 15.21
CA SER A 126 26.20 -7.75 15.25
C SER A 126 25.78 -6.37 14.72
N PRO A 127 25.77 -6.16 13.39
CA PRO A 127 25.38 -4.89 12.77
C PRO A 127 23.96 -4.43 13.15
N GLN A 128 23.03 -5.38 13.38
CA GLN A 128 21.68 -5.07 13.85
C GLN A 128 21.67 -4.40 15.22
N ALA A 129 22.52 -4.85 16.16
CA ALA A 129 22.60 -4.21 17.48
C ALA A 129 23.12 -2.76 17.37
N ILE A 130 24.02 -2.49 16.42
CA ILE A 130 24.52 -1.14 16.14
C ILE A 130 23.41 -0.27 15.55
N PHE A 131 22.64 -0.81 14.59
CA PHE A 131 21.45 -0.16 14.03
C PHE A 131 20.46 0.24 15.13
N ASP A 132 20.05 -0.73 15.96
CA ASP A 132 19.06 -0.52 17.03
C ASP A 132 19.54 0.48 18.09
N SER A 133 20.86 0.51 18.36
CA SER A 133 21.48 1.46 19.27
C SER A 133 21.57 2.86 18.68
N PHE A 134 21.85 2.98 17.37
CA PHE A 134 21.90 4.27 16.69
C PHE A 134 20.51 4.88 16.59
N GLU A 135 19.51 4.11 16.16
CA GLU A 135 18.10 4.52 16.10
C GLU A 135 17.60 5.05 17.45
N SER A 136 17.82 4.28 18.52
CA SER A 136 17.41 4.66 19.87
C SER A 136 18.09 5.95 20.32
N GLY A 137 19.40 6.07 20.11
CA GLY A 137 20.14 7.27 20.49
C GLY A 137 19.73 8.51 19.69
N MET A 138 19.53 8.38 18.39
CA MET A 138 19.02 9.46 17.53
C MET A 138 17.61 9.90 17.96
N THR A 139 16.73 8.94 18.29
CA THR A 139 15.38 9.22 18.82
C THR A 139 15.45 10.05 20.10
N GLN A 140 16.33 9.67 21.04
CA GLN A 140 16.52 10.41 22.29
C GLN A 140 17.04 11.83 22.04
N ILE A 141 18.00 12.02 21.13
CA ILE A 141 18.52 13.35 20.78
C ILE A 141 17.41 14.22 20.18
N VAL A 142 16.62 13.69 19.26
CA VAL A 142 15.46 14.39 18.66
C VAL A 142 14.44 14.79 19.72
N ASN A 143 14.13 13.90 20.67
CA ASN A 143 13.22 14.19 21.77
C ASN A 143 13.77 15.30 22.67
N LEU A 144 15.07 15.27 23.02
CA LEU A 144 15.71 16.36 23.77
C LEU A 144 15.64 17.70 23.02
N CYS A 145 15.82 17.70 21.70
CA CYS A 145 15.64 18.93 20.90
C CYS A 145 14.23 19.49 21.09
N ARG A 146 13.20 18.64 20.91
CA ARG A 146 11.79 19.02 21.03
C ARG A 146 11.44 19.49 22.44
N GLU A 147 11.97 18.83 23.48
CA GLU A 147 11.78 19.23 24.89
C GLU A 147 12.36 20.61 25.20
N GLN A 148 13.47 20.99 24.55
CA GLN A 148 14.07 22.33 24.67
C GLN A 148 13.45 23.36 23.71
N GLY A 149 12.53 22.95 22.83
CA GLY A 149 11.92 23.80 21.83
C GLY A 149 12.78 24.06 20.59
N TYR A 150 13.84 23.28 20.38
CA TYR A 150 14.68 23.34 19.17
C TYR A 150 14.05 22.52 18.04
N GLN A 151 14.11 23.03 16.81
CA GLN A 151 13.78 22.24 15.63
C GLN A 151 14.98 21.35 15.26
N PRO A 152 14.87 20.02 15.31
CA PRO A 152 15.94 19.15 14.84
C PRO A 152 15.99 19.12 13.30
N VAL A 153 17.21 18.96 12.77
CA VAL A 153 17.50 18.61 11.37
C VAL A 153 18.54 17.50 11.37
N ILE A 154 18.32 16.43 10.63
CA ILE A 154 19.21 15.25 10.62
C ILE A 154 20.03 15.24 9.34
N SER A 155 21.34 15.02 9.47
CA SER A 155 22.14 14.58 8.34
C SER A 155 22.12 13.05 8.31
N LEU A 156 21.72 12.49 7.17
CA LEU A 156 21.67 11.03 7.00
C LEU A 156 23.06 10.40 7.09
N CYS A 157 23.09 9.09 7.34
CA CYS A 157 24.33 8.33 7.39
C CYS A 157 25.03 8.36 6.02
N TYR A 158 26.36 8.36 6.03
CA TYR A 158 27.22 8.63 4.88
C TYR A 158 28.30 7.55 4.72
N PRO A 159 29.08 7.55 3.61
CA PRO A 159 30.04 6.49 3.30
C PRO A 159 31.17 6.31 4.32
N HIS A 160 31.78 5.13 4.26
CA HIS A 160 33.04 4.79 4.94
C HIS A 160 33.76 3.70 4.13
N ASN A 161 35.04 3.85 3.78
CA ASN A 161 35.73 2.93 2.86
C ASN A 161 35.95 1.51 3.40
N ASP A 162 35.81 1.32 4.71
CA ASP A 162 35.89 0.00 5.33
C ASP A 162 34.55 -0.77 5.34
N TYR A 163 33.45 -0.18 4.85
CA TYR A 163 32.18 -0.90 4.84
C TYR A 163 32.19 -2.11 3.91
N ASP A 164 31.63 -3.21 4.37
CA ASP A 164 31.25 -4.31 3.48
C ASP A 164 29.81 -4.15 2.96
N ALA A 165 29.37 -5.08 2.09
CA ALA A 165 28.03 -5.05 1.52
C ALA A 165 26.91 -5.18 2.58
N THR A 166 27.17 -5.89 3.69
CA THR A 166 26.21 -6.04 4.79
C THR A 166 26.06 -4.72 5.52
N GLU A 167 27.18 -4.10 5.89
CA GLU A 167 27.23 -2.82 6.60
C GLU A 167 26.62 -1.70 5.76
N TYR A 168 26.93 -1.64 4.46
CA TYR A 168 26.27 -0.72 3.54
C TYR A 168 24.75 -0.95 3.47
N GLY A 169 24.30 -2.21 3.48
CA GLY A 169 22.88 -2.54 3.61
C GLY A 169 22.23 -1.94 4.87
N PHE A 170 22.93 -1.92 6.00
CA PHE A 170 22.46 -1.27 7.23
C PHE A 170 22.45 0.26 7.13
N ILE A 171 23.41 0.88 6.44
CA ILE A 171 23.40 2.32 6.16
C ILE A 171 22.16 2.70 5.36
N LYS A 172 21.85 1.97 4.27
CA LYS A 172 20.66 2.22 3.46
C LYS A 172 19.37 2.05 4.26
N LYS A 173 19.26 0.98 5.05
CA LYS A 173 18.10 0.77 5.95
C LYS A 173 17.92 1.91 6.95
N MET A 174 19.01 2.41 7.53
CA MET A 174 18.93 3.51 8.52
C MET A 174 18.50 4.80 7.83
N ASN A 175 19.02 5.09 6.64
CA ASN A 175 18.61 6.25 5.87
C ASN A 175 17.13 6.19 5.46
N LEU A 176 16.64 5.03 5.02
CA LEU A 176 15.22 4.83 4.75
C LEU A 176 14.36 5.07 5.99
N LEU A 177 14.78 4.54 7.16
CA LEU A 177 14.08 4.74 8.42
C LEU A 177 14.06 6.22 8.85
N LEU A 178 15.21 6.89 8.82
CA LEU A 178 15.29 8.31 9.20
C LEU A 178 14.46 9.20 8.26
N ASN A 179 14.33 8.84 6.98
CA ASN A 179 13.43 9.52 6.05
C ASN A 179 11.95 9.42 6.45
N THR A 180 11.53 8.44 7.27
CA THR A 180 10.15 8.35 7.75
C THR A 180 9.86 9.20 8.99
N TRP A 181 10.88 9.84 9.57
CA TRP A 181 10.73 10.60 10.80
C TRP A 181 10.17 12.00 10.53
N ASP A 182 9.43 12.55 11.48
CA ASP A 182 8.96 13.93 11.41
C ASP A 182 10.05 14.96 11.74
N VAL A 183 11.11 14.93 10.93
CA VAL A 183 12.35 15.70 11.06
C VAL A 183 12.96 15.94 9.66
N PRO A 184 13.22 17.19 9.26
CA PRO A 184 13.94 17.49 8.02
C PRO A 184 15.30 16.78 7.92
N CYS A 185 15.62 16.25 6.74
CA CYS A 185 16.84 15.45 6.53
C CYS A 185 17.72 15.95 5.36
N ASN A 186 19.04 15.73 5.46
CA ASN A 186 20.02 15.97 4.38
C ASN A 186 20.63 14.64 3.92
N ASN A 187 20.53 14.28 2.64
CA ASN A 187 21.02 13.00 2.12
C ASN A 187 22.50 13.05 1.73
N PHE A 188 23.39 12.92 2.72
CA PHE A 188 24.83 12.91 2.49
C PHE A 188 25.33 11.66 1.74
N LEU A 189 24.66 10.51 1.88
CA LEU A 189 25.03 9.30 1.13
C LEU A 189 24.87 9.55 -0.38
N GLY A 190 23.72 10.06 -0.79
CA GLY A 190 23.37 10.30 -2.19
C GLY A 190 24.29 11.28 -2.94
N ALA A 191 25.12 12.05 -2.24
CA ALA A 191 26.07 12.96 -2.88
C ALA A 191 27.41 12.29 -3.26
N ILE A 192 27.89 11.35 -2.45
CA ILE A 192 29.30 10.94 -2.44
C ILE A 192 29.52 9.44 -2.23
N ASP A 193 28.47 8.64 -2.38
CA ASP A 193 28.54 7.18 -2.41
C ASP A 193 29.03 6.67 -3.78
N ASP A 194 29.97 5.73 -3.77
CA ASP A 194 30.46 5.03 -4.97
C ASP A 194 29.54 3.88 -5.45
N GLY A 195 28.48 3.61 -4.68
CA GLY A 195 27.53 2.51 -4.90
C GLY A 195 27.79 1.28 -4.03
N ASN A 196 28.86 1.28 -3.22
CA ASN A 196 29.23 0.21 -2.30
C ASN A 196 29.28 0.69 -0.84
N GLY A 197 28.84 1.91 -0.55
CA GLY A 197 28.97 2.53 0.76
C GLY A 197 30.35 3.14 1.00
N HIS A 198 31.18 3.26 -0.05
CA HIS A 198 32.51 3.88 0.03
C HIS A 198 32.48 5.31 -0.49
N TRP A 199 33.45 6.11 -0.08
CA TRP A 199 33.59 7.46 -0.61
C TRP A 199 33.90 7.40 -2.10
N ALA A 200 33.23 8.25 -2.88
CA ALA A 200 33.53 8.40 -4.30
C ALA A 200 35.03 8.65 -4.54
N PRO A 201 35.64 8.06 -5.59
CA PRO A 201 37.06 8.22 -5.87
C PRO A 201 37.47 9.70 -5.98
N GLY A 202 38.46 10.11 -5.18
CA GLY A 202 38.95 11.49 -5.16
C GLY A 202 38.24 12.43 -4.18
N TYR A 203 37.21 11.95 -3.46
CA TYR A 203 36.42 12.75 -2.51
C TYR A 203 36.74 12.44 -1.02
N PHE A 204 37.71 11.57 -0.74
CA PHE A 204 38.12 11.23 0.63
C PHE A 204 39.56 11.65 0.97
N TYR A 205 39.79 11.84 2.26
CA TYR A 205 41.10 12.09 2.86
C TYR A 205 41.71 10.80 3.41
N ASN A 206 40.89 10.01 4.12
CA ASN A 206 41.21 8.67 4.59
C ASN A 206 39.92 7.81 4.64
N GLU A 207 40.00 6.61 5.19
CA GLU A 207 38.91 5.62 5.16
C GLU A 207 37.61 6.15 5.79
N GLY A 208 37.71 6.97 6.83
CA GLY A 208 36.55 7.49 7.58
C GLY A 208 36.21 8.96 7.35
N HIS A 209 36.95 9.69 6.51
CA HIS A 209 36.76 11.15 6.39
C HIS A 209 36.81 11.63 4.93
N PRO A 210 35.85 12.50 4.53
CA PRO A 210 35.88 13.15 3.24
C PRO A 210 37.00 14.20 3.19
N ASN A 211 37.52 14.50 2.00
CA ASN A 211 38.40 15.65 1.80
C ASN A 211 37.58 16.93 1.53
N ALA A 212 38.24 18.06 1.28
CA ALA A 212 37.56 19.34 1.03
C ALA A 212 36.55 19.31 -0.15
N ALA A 213 36.77 18.46 -1.15
CA ALA A 213 35.81 18.25 -2.24
C ALA A 213 34.62 17.40 -1.78
N GLY A 214 34.85 16.32 -1.03
CA GLY A 214 33.79 15.51 -0.43
C GLY A 214 32.88 16.31 0.50
N HIS A 215 33.47 17.16 1.35
CA HIS A 215 32.71 18.13 2.16
C HIS A 215 31.90 19.11 1.31
N GLY A 216 32.41 19.49 0.14
CA GLY A 216 31.68 20.33 -0.82
C GLY A 216 30.42 19.65 -1.35
N GLU A 217 30.53 18.39 -1.78
CA GLU A 217 29.37 17.62 -2.27
C GLU A 217 28.32 17.38 -1.16
N MET A 218 28.74 17.11 0.08
CA MET A 218 27.81 17.04 1.23
C MET A 218 27.08 18.36 1.47
N TYR A 219 27.78 19.50 1.34
CA TYR A 219 27.16 20.80 1.48
C TYR A 219 26.10 21.07 0.41
N TYR A 220 26.35 20.67 -0.85
CA TYR A 220 25.39 20.89 -1.93
C TYR A 220 24.06 20.14 -1.78
N THR A 221 23.99 19.13 -0.89
CA THR A 221 22.73 18.44 -0.56
C THR A 221 21.81 19.25 0.35
N ILE A 222 22.35 20.27 1.03
CA ILE A 222 21.56 21.08 1.94
C ILE A 222 20.75 22.06 1.09
N VAL A 223 19.42 22.02 1.23
CA VAL A 223 18.53 22.95 0.54
C VAL A 223 18.83 24.37 1.03
N PRO A 224 19.17 25.33 0.14
CA PRO A 224 19.66 26.64 0.56
C PRO A 224 18.71 27.37 1.52
N THR A 225 17.41 27.34 1.22
CA THR A 225 16.38 28.03 2.00
C THR A 225 15.76 27.16 3.11
N LEU A 226 16.34 26.01 3.45
CA LEU A 226 15.78 25.08 4.44
C LEU A 226 15.49 25.77 5.78
N PHE A 227 16.48 26.52 6.28
CA PHE A 227 16.41 27.14 7.59
C PHE A 227 15.41 28.30 7.61
N ASP A 228 15.35 29.11 6.55
CA ASP A 228 14.32 30.14 6.39
C ASP A 228 12.91 29.51 6.34
N ALA A 229 12.74 28.41 5.62
CA ALA A 229 11.45 27.71 5.53
C ALA A 229 11.00 27.16 6.89
N ILE A 230 11.93 26.54 7.65
CA ILE A 230 11.68 26.09 9.02
C ILE A 230 11.28 27.26 9.92
N ALA A 231 12.02 28.39 9.87
CA ALA A 231 11.72 29.57 10.67
C ALA A 231 10.34 30.17 10.34
N ALA A 232 9.89 30.05 9.08
CA ALA A 232 8.57 30.44 8.63
C ALA A 232 7.46 29.41 8.96
N GLY A 233 7.79 28.31 9.63
CA GLY A 233 6.83 27.31 10.10
C GLY A 233 6.62 26.11 9.18
N LYS A 234 7.41 25.95 8.11
CA LYS A 234 7.44 24.70 7.32
C LYS A 234 8.22 23.63 8.08
N THR A 235 7.66 23.10 9.16
CA THR A 235 8.32 22.13 10.06
C THR A 235 7.80 20.70 9.95
N THR A 236 6.66 20.49 9.29
CA THR A 236 6.04 19.18 9.09
C THR A 236 6.70 18.42 7.94
N THR A 237 6.73 17.08 8.02
CA THR A 237 7.15 16.21 6.92
C THR A 237 6.29 16.44 5.67
N PRO A 238 6.90 16.67 4.50
CA PRO A 238 6.16 16.76 3.24
C PRO A 238 5.45 15.43 2.92
N ALA A 239 4.26 15.50 2.32
CA ALA A 239 3.51 14.31 1.93
C ALA A 239 2.63 14.57 0.70
N TRP A 240 2.47 13.54 -0.14
CA TRP A 240 1.52 13.51 -1.26
C TRP A 240 0.05 13.46 -0.81
N LYS A 241 -0.20 13.06 0.44
CA LYS A 241 -1.54 12.70 0.95
C LYS A 241 -2.64 13.71 0.58
N GLY A 242 -3.72 13.19 0.00
CA GLY A 242 -4.97 13.92 -0.23
C GLY A 242 -5.17 14.48 -1.65
N THR A 243 -4.32 14.15 -2.63
CA THR A 243 -4.42 14.71 -3.97
C THR A 243 -4.94 13.70 -4.99
N THR A 244 -6.24 13.75 -5.29
CA THR A 244 -6.79 13.19 -6.55
C THR A 244 -6.58 14.15 -7.73
N GLY A 245 -6.06 15.34 -7.47
CA GLY A 245 -5.78 16.36 -8.47
C GLY A 245 -4.53 16.05 -9.29
N PHE A 246 -4.53 16.43 -10.57
CA PHE A 246 -3.36 16.38 -11.44
C PHE A 246 -3.40 17.51 -12.44
N LEU A 247 -2.24 17.82 -13.03
CA LEU A 247 -2.12 18.82 -14.08
C LEU A 247 -2.10 18.16 -15.45
N ARG A 248 -3.07 18.50 -16.29
CA ARG A 248 -3.06 18.15 -17.72
C ARG A 248 -2.34 19.23 -18.50
N LEU A 249 -1.31 18.84 -19.24
CA LEU A 249 -0.61 19.70 -20.18
C LEU A 249 -0.96 19.29 -21.62
N LEU A 250 -1.34 20.27 -22.43
CA LEU A 250 -1.40 20.14 -23.88
C LEU A 250 -0.14 20.75 -24.48
N ARG A 251 0.35 20.19 -25.59
CA ARG A 251 1.51 20.74 -26.29
C ARG A 251 1.27 22.21 -26.67
N ASP A 252 2.16 23.09 -26.22
CA ASP A 252 2.21 24.49 -26.59
C ASP A 252 3.43 24.75 -27.48
N GLU A 253 3.20 24.94 -28.78
CA GLU A 253 4.30 25.19 -29.75
C GLU A 253 5.02 26.53 -29.51
N ALA A 254 4.50 27.39 -28.63
CA ALA A 254 5.14 28.65 -28.25
C ALA A 254 5.94 28.56 -26.94
N GLU A 255 5.76 27.48 -26.15
CA GLU A 255 6.37 27.30 -24.84
C GLU A 255 6.82 25.85 -24.68
N ASP A 256 8.12 25.59 -24.85
CA ASP A 256 8.73 24.27 -24.79
C ASP A 256 9.23 23.89 -23.38
N ALA A 257 8.99 24.74 -22.38
CA ALA A 257 9.31 24.53 -20.98
C ALA A 257 8.09 24.85 -20.08
N PRO A 258 7.04 24.02 -20.10
CA PRO A 258 5.75 24.40 -19.52
C PRO A 258 5.75 24.44 -17.99
N LEU A 259 6.54 23.60 -17.32
CA LEU A 259 6.78 23.67 -15.88
C LEU A 259 8.28 23.86 -15.65
N GLN A 260 8.68 24.87 -14.88
CA GLN A 260 10.08 25.23 -14.71
C GLN A 260 10.48 25.40 -13.25
N TYR A 261 11.63 24.86 -12.90
CA TYR A 261 12.34 25.20 -11.67
C TYR A 261 13.79 25.58 -12.01
N THR A 262 14.22 26.73 -11.50
CA THR A 262 15.59 27.26 -11.66
C THR A 262 16.27 27.32 -10.29
N PRO A 263 17.32 26.51 -10.04
CA PRO A 263 18.01 26.54 -8.76
C PRO A 263 18.69 27.88 -8.48
N ALA A 264 18.44 28.45 -7.30
CA ALA A 264 19.12 29.67 -6.84
C ALA A 264 20.60 29.44 -6.48
N GLN A 265 20.98 28.19 -6.20
CA GLN A 265 22.35 27.76 -5.89
C GLN A 265 22.69 26.47 -6.63
N PRO A 266 23.96 26.25 -7.02
CA PRO A 266 24.37 25.08 -7.80
C PRO A 266 23.92 23.76 -7.19
N ILE A 267 23.21 22.96 -7.97
CA ILE A 267 22.90 21.55 -7.66
C ILE A 267 23.93 20.69 -8.36
N HIS A 268 24.65 19.86 -7.62
CA HIS A 268 25.61 18.91 -8.18
C HIS A 268 24.93 17.57 -8.42
N SER A 269 24.76 16.76 -7.38
CA SER A 269 23.94 15.55 -7.43
C SER A 269 22.47 15.91 -7.26
N PHE A 270 21.57 15.18 -7.92
CA PHE A 270 20.14 15.43 -7.85
C PHE A 270 19.31 14.19 -8.09
N ASN A 271 18.03 14.28 -7.75
CA ASN A 271 17.00 13.39 -8.27
C ASN A 271 15.83 14.23 -8.78
N LEU A 272 15.38 13.97 -10.01
CA LEU A 272 14.17 14.50 -10.60
C LEU A 272 13.15 13.36 -10.67
N ASP A 273 12.07 13.45 -9.91
CA ASP A 273 11.02 12.44 -9.81
C ASP A 273 9.67 13.07 -10.20
N PHE A 274 8.86 12.35 -10.97
CA PHE A 274 7.51 12.77 -11.33
C PHE A 274 6.69 11.59 -11.83
N ARG A 275 5.37 11.67 -11.67
CA ARG A 275 4.43 10.75 -12.30
C ARG A 275 3.90 11.33 -13.60
N VAL A 276 3.83 10.50 -14.63
CA VAL A 276 3.30 10.86 -15.95
C VAL A 276 2.35 9.80 -16.47
N ARG A 277 1.32 10.25 -17.18
CA ARG A 277 0.39 9.40 -17.94
C ARG A 277 0.11 10.03 -19.29
N THR A 278 0.29 9.27 -20.37
CA THR A 278 0.01 9.74 -21.73
C THR A 278 -0.31 8.56 -22.67
N THR A 279 -0.88 8.86 -23.83
CA THR A 279 -0.98 7.92 -24.97
C THR A 279 -0.20 8.40 -26.19
N ASP A 280 0.54 9.50 -26.04
CA ASP A 280 1.33 10.16 -27.07
C ASP A 280 2.82 9.94 -26.83
N THR A 281 3.63 10.23 -27.85
CA THR A 281 5.10 10.25 -27.76
C THR A 281 5.60 11.69 -27.66
N GLY A 282 6.76 11.87 -27.03
CA GLY A 282 7.38 13.20 -26.87
C GLY A 282 8.30 13.32 -25.66
N THR A 283 8.90 14.50 -25.48
CA THR A 283 9.75 14.81 -24.32
C THR A 283 8.91 15.13 -23.10
N VAL A 284 9.05 14.31 -22.05
CA VAL A 284 8.27 14.46 -20.80
C VAL A 284 9.01 15.23 -19.72
N ALA A 285 10.33 15.32 -19.81
CA ALA A 285 11.14 16.15 -18.92
C ALA A 285 12.50 16.47 -19.56
N SER A 286 13.11 17.56 -19.10
CA SER A 286 14.49 17.90 -19.42
C SER A 286 15.22 18.52 -18.22
N VAL A 287 16.53 18.33 -18.20
CA VAL A 287 17.41 18.86 -17.16
C VAL A 287 18.78 19.12 -17.77
N GLY A 288 19.43 20.23 -17.41
CA GLY A 288 20.78 20.49 -17.91
C GLY A 288 21.24 21.91 -17.69
N THR A 289 22.21 22.34 -18.50
CA THR A 289 22.91 23.62 -18.34
C THR A 289 22.80 24.44 -19.62
N LEU A 290 22.28 25.66 -19.53
CA LEU A 290 22.12 26.59 -20.64
C LEU A 290 21.40 25.90 -21.82
N THR A 291 22.07 25.81 -22.97
CA THR A 291 21.54 25.17 -24.19
C THR A 291 21.90 23.69 -24.32
N ASN A 292 22.51 23.07 -23.29
CA ASN A 292 22.87 21.65 -23.30
C ASN A 292 21.98 20.93 -22.29
N ARG A 293 20.88 20.36 -22.76
CA ARG A 293 19.90 19.64 -21.93
C ARG A 293 19.89 18.15 -22.21
N ALA A 294 19.82 17.40 -21.12
CA ALA A 294 19.37 16.04 -21.14
C ALA A 294 17.84 16.01 -21.32
N THR A 295 17.32 15.07 -22.09
CA THR A 295 15.87 14.85 -22.25
C THR A 295 15.47 13.43 -21.90
N LEU A 296 14.28 13.29 -21.31
CA LEU A 296 13.55 12.03 -21.19
C LEU A 296 12.42 12.03 -22.23
N GLU A 297 12.45 11.10 -23.16
CA GLU A 297 11.51 11.00 -24.28
C GLU A 297 10.76 9.67 -24.25
N ILE A 298 9.43 9.72 -24.28
CA ILE A 298 8.60 8.54 -24.50
C ILE A 298 8.50 8.31 -26.01
N ARG A 299 8.87 7.11 -26.46
CA ARG A 299 8.85 6.69 -27.86
C ARG A 299 8.27 5.28 -27.98
N ASP A 300 6.98 5.19 -28.30
CA ASP A 300 6.24 3.92 -28.38
C ASP A 300 6.62 3.00 -27.20
N SER A 301 7.25 1.84 -27.47
CA SER A 301 7.67 0.88 -26.44
C SER A 301 9.04 1.16 -25.80
N ALA A 302 9.46 2.43 -25.72
CA ALA A 302 10.70 2.80 -25.05
C ALA A 302 10.61 4.15 -24.31
N LEU A 303 11.33 4.22 -23.19
CA LEU A 303 11.80 5.47 -22.60
C LEU A 303 13.23 5.72 -23.09
N VAL A 304 13.47 6.91 -23.62
CA VAL A 304 14.76 7.30 -24.19
C VAL A 304 15.34 8.45 -23.40
N TYR A 305 16.52 8.24 -22.83
CA TYR A 305 17.33 9.31 -22.26
C TYR A 305 18.32 9.80 -23.30
N ILE A 306 18.36 11.11 -23.55
CA ILE A 306 19.40 11.72 -24.38
C ILE A 306 20.15 12.74 -23.56
N GLY A 307 21.40 12.46 -23.19
CA GLY A 307 22.20 13.31 -22.32
C GLY A 307 22.57 14.67 -22.96
N PRO A 308 23.15 15.61 -22.19
CA PRO A 308 23.46 16.97 -22.65
C PRO A 308 24.44 17.01 -23.84
N ALA A 309 25.29 15.99 -23.99
CA ALA A 309 26.21 15.83 -25.12
C ALA A 309 25.54 15.23 -26.37
N GLY A 310 24.24 14.89 -26.31
CA GLY A 310 23.48 14.27 -27.39
C GLY A 310 23.55 12.74 -27.43
N THR A 311 24.24 12.10 -26.47
CA THR A 311 24.31 10.63 -26.39
C THR A 311 22.94 10.05 -26.02
N GLU A 312 22.42 9.18 -26.86
CA GLU A 312 21.11 8.53 -26.69
C GLU A 312 21.24 7.14 -26.07
N THR A 313 20.40 6.85 -25.08
CA THR A 313 20.23 5.54 -24.45
C THR A 313 18.74 5.20 -24.38
N SER A 314 18.36 4.02 -24.86
CA SER A 314 16.97 3.56 -24.90
C SER A 314 16.74 2.44 -23.89
N PHE A 315 15.58 2.46 -23.25
CA PHE A 315 15.14 1.45 -22.27
C PHE A 315 13.81 0.87 -22.73
N ASP A 316 13.72 -0.46 -22.82
CA ASP A 316 12.51 -1.17 -23.25
C ASP A 316 11.44 -1.12 -22.14
N VAL A 317 10.60 -0.09 -22.20
CA VAL A 317 9.46 0.13 -21.29
C VAL A 317 8.31 0.72 -22.08
N ASP A 318 7.08 0.30 -21.79
CA ASP A 318 5.88 0.91 -22.34
C ASP A 318 5.43 2.02 -21.39
N ALA A 319 5.41 3.27 -21.87
CA ALA A 319 5.11 4.45 -21.05
C ALA A 319 4.03 5.34 -21.65
N ASN A 320 3.53 5.01 -22.85
CA ASN A 320 2.40 5.70 -23.50
C ASN A 320 1.14 4.80 -23.57
N ASP A 321 0.96 3.96 -22.56
CA ASP A 321 -0.16 3.02 -22.44
C ASP A 321 -1.43 3.65 -21.80
N GLY A 322 -1.36 4.92 -21.42
CA GLY A 322 -2.43 5.63 -20.74
C GLY A 322 -2.58 5.28 -19.26
N VAL A 323 -1.57 4.69 -18.63
CA VAL A 323 -1.49 4.44 -17.18
C VAL A 323 -0.46 5.39 -16.53
N TRP A 324 -0.57 5.59 -15.22
CA TRP A 324 0.41 6.36 -14.45
C TRP A 324 1.70 5.56 -14.28
N HIS A 325 2.81 6.17 -14.68
CA HIS A 325 4.16 5.68 -14.40
C HIS A 325 4.95 6.72 -13.62
N GLU A 326 5.82 6.25 -12.72
CA GLU A 326 6.80 7.07 -12.02
C GLU A 326 8.14 7.00 -12.75
N ILE A 327 8.68 8.17 -13.12
CA ILE A 327 9.98 8.27 -13.79
C ILE A 327 10.89 9.11 -12.91
N ALA A 328 12.03 8.53 -12.53
CA ALA A 328 13.05 9.24 -11.77
C ALA A 328 14.41 9.25 -12.50
N LEU A 329 15.02 10.43 -12.55
CA LEU A 329 16.36 10.67 -13.08
C LEU A 329 17.28 11.09 -11.94
N SER A 330 18.20 10.20 -11.56
CA SER A 330 19.10 10.37 -10.42
C SER A 330 20.52 10.60 -10.92
N HIS A 331 21.11 11.76 -10.65
CA HIS A 331 22.45 12.13 -11.10
C HIS A 331 23.43 12.19 -9.92
N ARG A 332 24.55 11.47 -10.04
CA ARG A 332 25.67 11.43 -9.09
C ARG A 332 26.85 12.17 -9.69
N ASN A 333 27.06 13.40 -9.22
CA ASN A 333 28.14 14.25 -9.71
C ASN A 333 29.53 13.67 -9.36
N ALA A 334 29.71 13.12 -8.16
CA ALA A 334 31.01 12.63 -7.68
C ALA A 334 31.52 11.38 -8.43
N THR A 335 30.62 10.55 -8.97
CA THR A 335 30.97 9.31 -9.69
C THR A 335 30.77 9.42 -11.21
N ASN A 336 30.28 10.57 -11.70
CA ASN A 336 29.94 10.79 -13.11
C ASN A 336 28.90 9.79 -13.63
N GLN A 337 27.77 9.68 -12.93
CA GLN A 337 26.71 8.73 -13.27
C GLN A 337 25.34 9.40 -13.30
N THR A 338 24.54 9.07 -14.31
CA THR A 338 23.10 9.32 -14.32
C THR A 338 22.38 7.97 -14.34
N LEU A 339 21.43 7.77 -13.44
CA LEU A 339 20.62 6.57 -13.31
C LEU A 339 19.19 6.89 -13.70
N VAL A 340 18.58 6.02 -14.52
CA VAL A 340 17.19 6.16 -14.97
C VAL A 340 16.36 5.06 -14.31
N TYR A 341 15.37 5.47 -13.53
CA TYR A 341 14.40 4.60 -12.89
C TYR A 341 13.03 4.74 -13.55
N PHE A 342 12.32 3.62 -13.64
CA PHE A 342 10.95 3.56 -14.14
C PHE A 342 10.16 2.62 -13.23
N ASP A 343 9.11 3.15 -12.60
CA ASP A 343 8.34 2.51 -11.52
C ASP A 343 9.27 1.92 -10.43
N GLY A 344 10.21 2.74 -9.98
CA GLY A 344 11.18 2.41 -8.92
C GLY A 344 12.30 1.45 -9.35
N VAL A 345 12.23 0.84 -10.53
CA VAL A 345 13.22 -0.13 -11.02
C VAL A 345 14.28 0.57 -11.85
N LEU A 346 15.56 0.33 -11.54
CA LEU A 346 16.70 0.83 -12.33
C LEU A 346 16.66 0.23 -13.74
N LYS A 347 16.61 1.09 -14.76
CA LYS A 347 16.66 0.70 -16.18
C LYS A 347 18.05 0.81 -16.78
N GLY A 348 18.86 1.75 -16.29
CA GLY A 348 20.28 1.78 -16.63
C GLY A 348 21.04 2.97 -16.07
N THR A 349 22.35 2.91 -16.25
CA THR A 349 23.32 3.89 -15.76
C THR A 349 24.15 4.43 -16.93
N ILE A 350 24.17 5.75 -17.08
CA ILE A 350 24.91 6.50 -18.09
C ILE A 350 26.13 7.14 -17.43
N SER A 351 27.29 7.10 -18.08
CA SER A 351 28.50 7.78 -17.59
C SER A 351 28.59 9.19 -18.16
N GLU A 352 28.38 10.19 -17.30
CA GLU A 352 28.40 11.62 -17.63
C GLU A 352 28.41 12.47 -16.36
N GLN A 353 28.67 13.78 -16.51
CA GLN A 353 28.66 14.72 -15.40
C GLN A 353 28.18 16.08 -15.90
N TYR A 354 27.23 16.70 -15.19
CA TYR A 354 26.80 18.07 -15.48
C TYR A 354 26.16 18.71 -14.24
N THR A 355 26.06 20.04 -14.25
CA THR A 355 25.47 20.83 -13.15
C THR A 355 24.22 21.50 -13.68
N PRO A 356 23.01 21.06 -13.30
CA PRO A 356 21.79 21.66 -13.81
C PRO A 356 21.63 23.12 -13.38
N ASP A 357 21.22 23.95 -14.33
CA ASP A 357 20.73 25.32 -14.08
C ASP A 357 19.21 25.44 -14.22
N ARG A 358 18.55 24.38 -14.71
CA ARG A 358 17.10 24.31 -14.84
C ARG A 358 16.59 22.88 -14.95
N PHE A 359 15.41 22.67 -14.38
CA PHE A 359 14.59 21.48 -14.49
C PHE A 359 13.28 21.85 -15.18
N VAL A 360 12.86 21.00 -16.11
CA VAL A 360 11.64 21.19 -16.88
C VAL A 360 10.84 19.91 -16.90
N ILE A 361 9.54 20.02 -16.63
CA ILE A 361 8.57 18.94 -16.82
C ILE A 361 7.65 19.33 -17.98
N GLY A 362 7.33 18.37 -18.84
CA GLY A 362 6.41 18.55 -19.96
C GLY A 362 7.00 19.12 -21.24
N GLY A 363 8.33 19.22 -21.38
CA GLY A 363 8.93 19.70 -22.63
C GLY A 363 10.46 19.68 -22.68
N PRO A 364 11.06 19.90 -23.87
CA PRO A 364 12.49 19.79 -24.08
C PRO A 364 13.33 21.00 -23.66
N ASP A 365 12.75 22.19 -23.57
CA ASP A 365 13.47 23.47 -23.38
C ASP A 365 14.76 23.57 -24.23
N LEU A 366 14.68 23.06 -25.47
CA LEU A 366 15.81 22.85 -26.36
C LEU A 366 15.39 22.55 -27.81
N ASP A 367 15.93 23.34 -28.74
CA ASP A 367 15.81 23.10 -30.18
C ASP A 367 16.39 21.75 -30.61
N GLY A 368 15.69 21.06 -31.52
CA GLY A 368 16.17 19.82 -32.15
C GLY A 368 15.90 18.54 -31.36
N ARG A 369 15.25 18.63 -30.21
CA ARG A 369 14.67 17.50 -29.47
C ARG A 369 13.23 17.23 -29.90
N ALA A 370 12.69 16.09 -29.49
CA ALA A 370 11.26 15.85 -29.62
C ALA A 370 10.48 16.94 -28.86
N GLN A 371 9.33 17.35 -29.39
CA GLN A 371 8.43 18.24 -28.64
C GLN A 371 7.72 17.44 -27.52
N ALA A 372 7.05 18.15 -26.61
CA ALA A 372 6.20 17.54 -25.59
C ALA A 372 5.18 16.55 -26.20
N PRO A 373 4.67 15.54 -25.46
CA PRO A 373 3.49 14.79 -25.88
C PRO A 373 2.34 15.73 -26.27
N ALA A 374 1.46 15.32 -27.21
CA ALA A 374 0.35 16.18 -27.62
C ALA A 374 -0.59 16.46 -26.43
N GLN A 375 -0.80 15.46 -25.58
CA GLN A 375 -1.36 15.58 -24.24
C GLN A 375 -0.58 14.68 -23.26
N ALA A 376 -0.27 15.18 -22.08
CA ALA A 376 0.19 14.36 -20.96
C ALA A 376 -0.36 14.89 -19.63
N ASP A 377 -0.65 13.97 -18.73
CA ASP A 377 -1.06 14.27 -17.36
C ASP A 377 0.16 14.07 -16.45
N TYR A 378 0.35 15.00 -15.50
CA TYR A 378 1.47 15.01 -14.56
C TYR A 378 0.99 15.10 -13.12
N GLN A 379 1.67 14.38 -12.22
CA GLN A 379 1.47 14.42 -10.76
C GLN A 379 2.82 14.35 -10.05
N ASP A 380 2.83 14.75 -8.77
CA ASP A 380 3.86 14.41 -7.80
C ASP A 380 5.29 14.74 -8.27
N VAL A 381 5.52 15.98 -8.72
CA VAL A 381 6.85 16.45 -9.11
C VAL A 381 7.69 16.69 -7.86
N ALA A 382 8.80 15.97 -7.74
CA ALA A 382 9.78 16.14 -6.70
C ALA A 382 11.19 16.36 -7.25
N ILE A 383 11.93 17.30 -6.66
CA ILE A 383 13.32 17.60 -7.01
C ILE A 383 14.16 17.61 -5.76
N TYR A 384 15.22 16.82 -5.77
CA TYR A 384 16.13 16.60 -4.64
C TYR A 384 17.54 17.08 -4.98
N ARG A 385 18.29 17.54 -3.98
CA ARG A 385 19.71 17.92 -4.10
C ARG A 385 20.68 16.75 -3.84
N ALA A 386 20.20 15.52 -3.97
CA ALA A 386 20.99 14.31 -3.80
C ALA A 386 20.46 13.22 -4.72
N ALA A 387 21.34 12.31 -5.13
CA ALA A 387 20.95 11.14 -5.91
C ALA A 387 20.34 10.07 -5.00
N TRP A 388 19.41 9.29 -5.54
CA TRP A 388 18.90 8.10 -4.88
C TRP A 388 19.78 6.86 -5.09
N THR A 389 19.73 5.98 -4.09
CA THR A 389 20.00 4.55 -4.21
C THR A 389 18.80 3.83 -4.82
N GLU A 390 18.99 2.60 -5.30
CA GLU A 390 17.87 1.79 -5.83
C GLU A 390 16.79 1.53 -4.77
N ASP A 391 17.18 1.39 -3.49
CA ASP A 391 16.24 1.15 -2.41
C ASP A 391 15.37 2.38 -2.11
N GLU A 392 15.93 3.59 -2.20
CA GLU A 392 15.19 4.85 -2.03
C GLU A 392 14.20 5.06 -3.20
N ALA A 393 14.62 4.79 -4.43
CA ALA A 393 13.74 4.86 -5.60
C ALA A 393 12.56 3.87 -5.47
N MET A 394 12.86 2.61 -5.11
CA MET A 394 11.82 1.61 -4.89
C MET A 394 10.91 1.95 -3.70
N ALA A 395 11.45 2.55 -2.64
CA ALA A 395 10.66 3.00 -1.48
C ALA A 395 9.69 4.13 -1.86
N GLN A 396 10.15 5.14 -2.60
CA GLN A 396 9.33 6.23 -3.12
C GLN A 396 8.12 5.68 -3.90
N THR A 397 8.38 4.82 -4.89
CA THR A 397 7.33 4.24 -5.74
C THR A 397 6.32 3.38 -4.95
N LYS A 398 6.76 2.77 -3.85
CA LYS A 398 5.87 2.01 -2.94
C LYS A 398 5.11 2.87 -1.94
N GLY A 399 5.22 4.20 -2.05
CA GLY A 399 4.55 5.16 -1.17
C GLY A 399 5.30 5.49 0.12
N ALA A 400 6.50 4.96 0.32
CA ALA A 400 7.38 5.39 1.40
C ALA A 400 8.17 6.63 0.95
N PHE A 401 7.56 7.80 1.17
CA PHE A 401 8.07 9.09 0.71
C PHE A 401 9.49 9.39 1.21
N GLN A 402 10.38 9.78 0.29
CA GLN A 402 11.73 10.25 0.60
C GLN A 402 11.71 11.77 0.78
N GLN A 403 12.17 12.28 1.93
CA GLN A 403 12.17 13.72 2.23
C GLN A 403 13.56 14.37 2.24
N ALA A 404 14.61 13.57 2.37
CA ALA A 404 15.95 14.08 2.58
C ALA A 404 16.45 14.87 1.35
N SER A 405 16.91 16.09 1.57
CA SER A 405 17.38 17.01 0.52
C SER A 405 16.33 17.40 -0.52
N LEU A 406 15.04 17.31 -0.17
CA LEU A 406 13.91 17.67 -1.01
C LEU A 406 13.75 19.20 -1.13
N GLU A 407 13.79 19.72 -2.35
CA GLU A 407 13.71 21.16 -2.63
C GLU A 407 12.40 21.57 -3.28
N ILE A 408 11.87 20.75 -4.20
CA ILE A 408 10.53 20.89 -4.78
C ILE A 408 9.73 19.65 -4.42
N CYS A 409 8.52 19.82 -3.91
CA CYS A 409 7.51 18.77 -3.72
C CYS A 409 6.16 19.36 -4.10
N SER A 410 5.83 19.23 -5.37
CA SER A 410 4.60 19.77 -5.95
C SER A 410 3.69 18.62 -6.39
N PRO A 411 2.56 18.40 -5.71
CA PRO A 411 1.58 17.40 -6.13
C PRO A 411 0.92 17.71 -7.48
N LEU A 412 1.08 18.94 -7.98
CA LEU A 412 0.38 19.47 -9.16
C LEU A 412 -1.16 19.38 -9.04
N ALA A 413 -1.66 19.61 -7.82
CA ALA A 413 -3.07 19.49 -7.47
C ALA A 413 -3.73 20.86 -7.19
N ASP A 414 -3.07 21.95 -7.59
CA ASP A 414 -3.59 23.31 -7.48
C ASP A 414 -4.97 23.42 -8.14
N THR A 415 -5.93 24.03 -7.45
CA THR A 415 -7.33 24.11 -7.93
C THR A 415 -7.51 25.07 -9.09
N SER A 416 -6.61 26.01 -9.29
CA SER A 416 -6.65 27.03 -10.35
C SER A 416 -5.24 27.49 -10.69
N PRO A 417 -4.42 26.61 -11.31
CA PRO A 417 -3.06 26.97 -11.68
C PRO A 417 -3.11 28.04 -12.79
N THR A 418 -2.32 29.09 -12.64
CA THR A 418 -2.25 30.21 -13.60
C THR A 418 -0.87 30.28 -14.21
N GLN A 419 -0.79 30.69 -15.47
CA GLN A 419 0.47 30.98 -16.13
C GLN A 419 1.28 32.06 -15.38
N SER A 420 2.58 31.82 -15.27
CA SER A 420 3.61 32.60 -14.57
C SER A 420 3.36 32.78 -13.06
N GLU A 421 2.58 31.88 -12.45
CA GLU A 421 2.42 31.78 -11.00
C GLU A 421 3.10 30.52 -10.46
N ASP A 422 3.48 30.58 -9.18
CA ASP A 422 4.09 29.47 -8.46
C ASP A 422 3.04 28.40 -8.17
N LEU A 423 3.43 27.14 -8.37
CA LEU A 423 2.65 25.98 -7.95
C LEU A 423 2.96 25.64 -6.49
N GLU A 424 2.04 24.91 -5.85
CA GLU A 424 2.23 24.45 -4.48
C GLU A 424 3.59 23.74 -4.33
N ASN A 425 4.42 24.21 -3.39
CA ASN A 425 5.62 23.50 -2.95
C ASN A 425 5.53 23.14 -1.46
N ARG A 426 5.29 21.86 -1.19
CA ARG A 426 5.21 21.26 0.15
C ARG A 426 6.57 20.95 0.77
N ALA A 427 7.66 21.06 0.01
CA ALA A 427 9.00 20.90 0.55
C ALA A 427 9.29 21.97 1.60
N GLN A 428 10.24 21.68 2.48
CA GLN A 428 10.77 22.60 3.49
C GLN A 428 11.78 23.54 2.80
N SER A 429 11.26 24.30 1.84
CA SER A 429 11.99 25.14 0.90
C SER A 429 11.11 26.32 0.48
N PHE A 430 11.75 27.39 0.01
CA PHE A 430 11.11 28.52 -0.68
C PHE A 430 11.35 28.51 -2.19
N SER A 431 11.95 27.44 -2.71
CA SER A 431 12.09 27.26 -4.15
C SER A 431 10.72 27.13 -4.82
N GLU A 432 10.60 27.69 -6.02
CA GLU A 432 9.34 27.80 -6.75
C GLU A 432 9.37 26.89 -8.00
N LEU A 433 8.31 26.11 -8.18
CA LEU A 433 8.01 25.47 -9.46
C LEU A 433 6.97 26.35 -10.16
N ILE A 434 7.30 26.88 -11.33
CA ILE A 434 6.48 27.86 -12.03
C ILE A 434 5.77 27.19 -13.20
N LEU A 435 4.48 27.46 -13.35
CA LEU A 435 3.73 27.10 -14.55
C LEU A 435 3.89 28.18 -15.61
N GLU A 436 4.59 27.91 -16.70
CA GLU A 436 4.83 28.89 -17.77
C GLU A 436 3.91 28.70 -18.98
N SER A 437 3.30 27.53 -19.15
CA SER A 437 2.37 27.31 -20.25
C SER A 437 0.95 27.78 -19.94
N SER A 438 0.32 28.41 -20.94
CA SER A 438 -1.12 28.72 -20.91
C SER A 438 -2.01 27.52 -21.27
N ALA A 439 -1.41 26.43 -21.76
CA ALA A 439 -2.09 25.21 -22.22
C ALA A 439 -2.16 24.13 -21.11
N ALA A 440 -2.37 24.56 -19.87
CA ALA A 440 -2.48 23.70 -18.70
C ALA A 440 -3.90 23.71 -18.11
N SER A 441 -4.32 22.61 -17.49
CA SER A 441 -5.62 22.51 -16.82
C SER A 441 -5.54 21.61 -15.60
N SER A 442 -6.10 22.07 -14.48
CA SER A 442 -6.28 21.24 -13.28
C SER A 442 -7.40 20.23 -13.52
N MET A 443 -7.12 18.98 -13.20
CA MET A 443 -8.02 17.84 -13.36
C MET A 443 -8.15 17.11 -12.03
N THR A 444 -9.21 16.32 -11.87
CA THR A 444 -9.42 15.50 -10.67
C THR A 444 -9.74 14.07 -11.11
N ALA A 445 -8.96 13.12 -10.62
CA ALA A 445 -9.16 11.69 -10.86
C ALA A 445 -10.48 11.19 -10.25
N ALA A 446 -10.95 10.04 -10.74
CA ALA A 446 -12.10 9.35 -10.15
C ALA A 446 -11.80 8.90 -8.70
N THR A 447 -12.84 8.61 -7.94
CA THR A 447 -12.70 8.16 -6.55
C THR A 447 -12.18 6.72 -6.47
N THR A 448 -11.07 6.51 -5.76
CA THR A 448 -10.48 5.18 -5.59
C THR A 448 -11.44 4.22 -4.86
N PRO A 449 -11.69 3.01 -5.39
CA PRO A 449 -12.38 1.94 -4.67
C PRO A 449 -11.64 1.50 -3.40
N THR A 450 -12.35 1.05 -2.38
CA THR A 450 -11.75 0.54 -1.12
C THR A 450 -12.50 -0.69 -0.60
N ASN A 451 -11.97 -1.34 0.43
CA ASN A 451 -12.52 -2.54 1.06
C ASN A 451 -12.70 -3.69 0.04
N LEU A 452 -11.70 -3.89 -0.81
CA LEU A 452 -11.65 -5.00 -1.75
C LEU A 452 -11.58 -6.33 -0.99
N MET A 453 -12.56 -7.18 -1.24
CA MET A 453 -12.69 -8.52 -0.67
C MET A 453 -12.74 -9.54 -1.80
N VAL A 454 -12.04 -10.66 -1.62
CA VAL A 454 -12.01 -11.76 -2.58
C VAL A 454 -12.34 -13.07 -1.87
N GLN A 455 -13.23 -13.87 -2.45
CA GLN A 455 -13.63 -15.18 -1.96
C GLN A 455 -13.60 -16.18 -3.10
N SER A 456 -13.46 -17.47 -2.78
CA SER A 456 -13.43 -18.55 -3.77
C SER A 456 -14.33 -19.68 -3.31
N PHE A 457 -15.29 -20.07 -4.13
CA PHE A 457 -16.19 -21.21 -3.85
C PHE A 457 -15.92 -22.43 -4.75
N SER A 458 -15.01 -22.28 -5.73
CA SER A 458 -14.49 -23.36 -6.57
C SER A 458 -12.95 -23.33 -6.60
N SER A 459 -12.34 -24.34 -7.21
CA SER A 459 -10.88 -24.36 -7.44
C SER A 459 -10.45 -23.53 -8.66
N THR A 460 -11.38 -22.92 -9.39
CA THR A 460 -11.12 -22.25 -10.67
C THR A 460 -11.80 -20.88 -10.83
N THR A 461 -12.43 -20.35 -9.79
CA THR A 461 -13.13 -19.06 -9.82
C THR A 461 -12.86 -18.25 -8.57
N ALA A 462 -12.97 -16.92 -8.65
CA ALA A 462 -12.92 -16.02 -7.51
C ALA A 462 -14.01 -14.95 -7.64
N SER A 463 -14.76 -14.73 -6.56
CA SER A 463 -15.77 -13.69 -6.42
C SER A 463 -15.18 -12.48 -5.70
N LEU A 464 -15.23 -11.32 -6.34
CA LEU A 464 -14.70 -10.05 -5.83
C LEU A 464 -15.85 -9.10 -5.46
N SER A 465 -15.67 -8.33 -4.39
CA SER A 465 -16.56 -7.23 -4.01
C SER A 465 -15.78 -6.08 -3.38
N TRP A 466 -16.28 -4.84 -3.48
CA TRP A 466 -15.63 -3.65 -2.92
C TRP A 466 -16.65 -2.55 -2.56
N SER A 467 -16.16 -1.43 -2.03
CA SER A 467 -16.94 -0.22 -1.78
C SER A 467 -16.83 0.75 -2.97
N ASN A 468 -17.98 1.17 -3.52
CA ASN A 468 -18.05 2.28 -4.47
C ASN A 468 -18.10 3.60 -3.68
N ASN A 469 -16.97 4.31 -3.59
CA ASN A 469 -16.81 5.53 -2.79
C ASN A 469 -17.43 6.78 -3.45
N ASN A 470 -18.68 6.66 -3.91
CA ASN A 470 -19.46 7.65 -4.65
C ASN A 470 -18.87 8.06 -6.01
N GLY A 471 -18.20 7.15 -6.70
CA GLY A 471 -17.68 7.43 -8.04
C GLY A 471 -18.65 7.06 -9.15
N ASP A 472 -18.55 7.80 -10.24
CA ASP A 472 -19.41 7.72 -11.43
C ASP A 472 -18.77 6.97 -12.61
N GLY A 473 -17.67 6.25 -12.38
CA GLY A 473 -16.93 5.50 -13.41
C GLY A 473 -17.15 3.99 -13.36
N ASP A 474 -16.83 3.31 -14.46
CA ASP A 474 -16.75 1.84 -14.51
C ASP A 474 -15.51 1.35 -13.74
N PHE A 475 -15.56 0.14 -13.20
CA PHE A 475 -14.45 -0.46 -12.47
C PHE A 475 -13.54 -1.26 -13.41
N VAL A 476 -12.23 -1.13 -13.23
CA VAL A 476 -11.20 -1.94 -13.90
C VAL A 476 -10.61 -2.88 -12.86
N ILE A 477 -10.67 -4.20 -13.13
CA ILE A 477 -10.20 -5.25 -12.23
C ILE A 477 -8.92 -5.83 -12.81
N GLU A 478 -7.87 -5.85 -12.01
CA GLU A 478 -6.58 -6.43 -12.37
C GLU A 478 -6.19 -7.58 -11.46
N ARG A 479 -5.48 -8.54 -12.04
CA ARG A 479 -4.97 -9.75 -11.38
C ARG A 479 -3.52 -9.99 -11.77
N ARG A 480 -2.77 -10.60 -10.85
CA ARG A 480 -1.50 -11.31 -11.14
C ARG A 480 -1.37 -12.52 -10.21
N ALA A 481 -0.39 -13.40 -10.46
CA ALA A 481 -0.01 -14.42 -9.49
C ALA A 481 0.60 -13.76 -8.24
N SER A 482 0.26 -14.27 -7.04
CA SER A 482 0.83 -13.78 -5.77
C SER A 482 2.35 -13.93 -5.77
N ASP A 483 3.03 -13.00 -5.11
CA ASP A 483 4.50 -12.93 -5.00
C ASP A 483 5.25 -12.85 -6.35
N SER A 484 4.52 -12.63 -7.45
CA SER A 484 5.12 -12.40 -8.76
C SER A 484 5.55 -10.94 -8.94
N THR A 485 6.63 -10.76 -9.71
CA THR A 485 7.07 -9.46 -10.24
C THR A 485 6.48 -9.16 -11.62
N ASP A 486 5.66 -10.07 -12.16
CA ASP A 486 4.98 -9.88 -13.43
C ASP A 486 4.04 -8.66 -13.39
N PRO A 487 3.85 -7.97 -14.54
CA PRO A 487 2.92 -6.87 -14.63
C PRO A 487 1.48 -7.31 -14.35
N TRP A 488 0.69 -6.41 -13.80
CA TRP A 488 -0.74 -6.61 -13.58
C TRP A 488 -1.47 -6.78 -14.92
N SER A 489 -2.43 -7.71 -14.96
CA SER A 489 -3.25 -7.95 -16.15
C SER A 489 -4.70 -7.59 -15.86
N VAL A 490 -5.34 -6.83 -16.75
CA VAL A 490 -6.78 -6.56 -16.67
C VAL A 490 -7.55 -7.85 -16.94
N VAL A 491 -8.28 -8.34 -15.94
CA VAL A 491 -9.11 -9.55 -16.05
C VAL A 491 -10.56 -9.25 -16.42
N GLY A 492 -11.01 -8.01 -16.19
CA GLY A 492 -12.33 -7.57 -16.61
C GLY A 492 -12.69 -6.16 -16.16
N THR A 493 -13.91 -5.78 -16.47
CA THR A 493 -14.51 -4.51 -16.02
C THR A 493 -15.88 -4.78 -15.41
N SER A 494 -16.29 -3.93 -14.47
CA SER A 494 -17.64 -3.96 -13.89
C SER A 494 -18.31 -2.60 -14.04
N PRO A 495 -19.58 -2.52 -14.47
CA PRO A 495 -20.25 -1.24 -14.68
C PRO A 495 -20.34 -0.39 -13.41
N VAL A 496 -20.40 0.93 -13.58
CA VAL A 496 -20.67 1.87 -12.48
C VAL A 496 -21.85 1.42 -11.60
N GLY A 497 -21.70 1.54 -10.28
CA GLY A 497 -22.73 1.13 -9.32
C GLY A 497 -22.81 -0.38 -9.07
N THR A 498 -22.00 -1.21 -9.74
CA THR A 498 -21.92 -2.66 -9.51
C THR A 498 -20.55 -3.01 -8.91
N PRO A 499 -20.34 -2.87 -7.59
CA PRO A 499 -19.01 -3.08 -7.00
C PRO A 499 -18.72 -4.57 -6.73
N ALA A 500 -18.85 -5.38 -7.77
CA ALA A 500 -18.62 -6.82 -7.75
C ALA A 500 -18.11 -7.32 -9.11
N PHE A 501 -17.33 -8.41 -9.10
CA PHE A 501 -16.82 -9.08 -10.29
C PHE A 501 -16.57 -10.58 -10.02
N GLU A 502 -16.82 -11.44 -11.00
CA GLU A 502 -16.48 -12.88 -10.92
C GLU A 502 -15.36 -13.18 -11.92
N ASP A 503 -14.23 -13.66 -11.40
CA ASP A 503 -13.13 -14.14 -12.21
C ASP A 503 -13.21 -15.66 -12.37
N SER A 504 -12.92 -16.18 -13.56
CA SER A 504 -13.06 -17.60 -13.89
C SER A 504 -11.89 -18.12 -14.72
N GLY A 505 -11.69 -19.44 -14.69
CA GLY A 505 -10.57 -20.08 -15.39
C GLY A 505 -9.25 -19.97 -14.62
N LEU A 506 -9.31 -19.77 -13.30
CA LEU A 506 -8.15 -19.81 -12.41
C LEU A 506 -7.57 -21.23 -12.39
N THR A 507 -6.25 -21.31 -12.25
CA THR A 507 -5.58 -22.58 -11.96
C THR A 507 -5.65 -22.86 -10.47
N ALA A 508 -6.14 -24.07 -10.12
CA ALA A 508 -6.23 -24.53 -8.74
C ALA A 508 -4.88 -24.47 -8.01
N ALA A 509 -4.92 -24.19 -6.71
CA ALA A 509 -3.75 -24.09 -5.82
C ALA A 509 -2.73 -23.00 -6.18
N ILE A 510 -3.00 -22.14 -7.17
CA ILE A 510 -2.19 -20.95 -7.45
C ILE A 510 -2.81 -19.75 -6.72
N SER A 511 -2.02 -19.02 -5.94
CA SER A 511 -2.45 -17.78 -5.30
C SER A 511 -2.46 -16.62 -6.29
N TYR A 512 -3.46 -15.74 -6.19
CA TYR A 512 -3.62 -14.56 -7.03
C TYR A 512 -3.82 -13.31 -6.18
N ASP A 513 -3.18 -12.22 -6.60
CA ASP A 513 -3.41 -10.87 -6.09
C ASP A 513 -4.41 -10.14 -6.99
N TYR A 514 -5.33 -9.40 -6.40
CA TYR A 514 -6.30 -8.55 -7.09
C TYR A 514 -6.22 -7.09 -6.61
N ARG A 515 -6.50 -6.16 -7.52
CA ARG A 515 -6.72 -4.74 -7.22
C ARG A 515 -7.77 -4.15 -8.15
N VAL A 516 -8.47 -3.11 -7.71
CA VAL A 516 -9.56 -2.48 -8.47
C VAL A 516 -9.37 -0.97 -8.54
N SER A 517 -9.54 -0.37 -9.71
CA SER A 517 -9.61 1.08 -9.89
C SER A 517 -10.94 1.47 -10.54
N GLN A 518 -11.24 2.77 -10.55
CA GLN A 518 -12.42 3.32 -11.21
C GLN A 518 -12.00 4.23 -12.37
N LYS A 519 -12.74 4.16 -13.49
CA LYS A 519 -12.46 4.89 -14.72
C LYS A 519 -13.69 5.64 -15.25
N GLN A 520 -13.56 6.95 -15.40
CA GLN A 520 -14.58 7.84 -15.96
C GLN A 520 -14.01 8.54 -17.21
N GLY A 521 -14.26 7.97 -18.39
CA GLY A 521 -13.63 8.44 -19.63
C GLY A 521 -12.12 8.22 -19.61
N GLU A 522 -11.34 9.31 -19.71
CA GLU A 522 -9.87 9.29 -19.57
C GLU A 522 -9.39 9.35 -18.12
N LEU A 523 -10.29 9.62 -17.16
CA LEU A 523 -9.93 9.80 -15.76
C LEU A 523 -9.96 8.46 -15.04
N GLN A 524 -8.79 7.93 -14.67
CA GLN A 524 -8.66 6.73 -13.84
C GLN A 524 -8.18 7.11 -12.44
N SER A 525 -8.79 6.50 -11.41
CA SER A 525 -8.37 6.61 -10.01
C SER A 525 -7.09 5.81 -9.76
N ASP A 526 -6.48 5.98 -8.59
CA ASP A 526 -5.56 4.97 -8.07
C ASP A 526 -6.28 3.62 -7.86
N TYR A 527 -5.52 2.56 -7.64
CA TYR A 527 -6.08 1.25 -7.31
C TYR A 527 -6.37 1.14 -5.80
N SER A 528 -7.31 0.26 -5.46
CA SER A 528 -7.57 -0.19 -4.10
C SER A 528 -6.33 -0.85 -3.48
N GLU A 529 -6.41 -1.14 -2.18
CA GLU A 529 -5.55 -2.14 -1.57
C GLU A 529 -5.58 -3.48 -2.32
N VAL A 530 -4.49 -4.24 -2.22
CA VAL A 530 -4.38 -5.57 -2.83
C VAL A 530 -5.06 -6.60 -1.94
N ALA A 531 -5.86 -7.47 -2.55
CA ALA A 531 -6.46 -8.62 -1.88
C ALA A 531 -5.98 -9.92 -2.52
N THR A 532 -5.49 -10.85 -1.71
CA THR A 532 -4.90 -12.12 -2.16
C THR A 532 -5.84 -13.28 -1.86
N ILE A 533 -5.97 -14.22 -2.80
CA ILE A 533 -6.72 -15.46 -2.63
C ILE A 533 -5.99 -16.64 -3.27
N THR A 534 -5.98 -17.79 -2.59
CA THR A 534 -5.71 -19.08 -3.22
C THR A 534 -7.06 -19.75 -3.45
N PRO A 535 -7.46 -20.06 -4.70
CA PRO A 535 -8.69 -20.78 -4.95
C PRO A 535 -8.63 -22.17 -4.31
N SER A 536 -9.23 -22.27 -3.11
CA SER A 536 -9.29 -23.48 -2.29
C SER A 536 -10.69 -24.08 -2.25
N GLY A 537 -11.63 -23.52 -3.01
CA GLY A 537 -12.95 -24.11 -3.18
C GLY A 537 -12.83 -25.52 -3.77
N GLN A 538 -13.73 -26.41 -3.39
CA GLN A 538 -13.70 -27.79 -3.87
C GLN A 538 -13.86 -27.84 -5.40
N SER A 539 -13.14 -28.74 -6.05
CA SER A 539 -13.32 -28.96 -7.49
C SER A 539 -14.76 -29.39 -7.78
N ALA A 540 -15.34 -28.78 -8.81
CA ALA A 540 -16.50 -29.25 -9.56
C ALA A 540 -16.68 -30.77 -9.49
N ARG A 541 -17.62 -31.27 -8.67
CA ARG A 541 -17.92 -32.70 -8.56
C ARG A 541 -19.31 -33.02 -9.08
N SER A 542 -19.42 -34.16 -9.78
CA SER A 542 -20.72 -34.73 -10.08
C SER A 542 -21.36 -35.26 -8.79
N TYR A 543 -22.69 -35.23 -8.70
CA TYR A 543 -23.39 -35.81 -7.56
C TYR A 543 -23.06 -37.30 -7.34
N ALA A 544 -22.83 -38.05 -8.42
CA ALA A 544 -22.52 -39.48 -8.32
C ALA A 544 -21.17 -39.72 -7.63
N ASP A 545 -20.16 -38.92 -7.99
CA ASP A 545 -18.84 -38.96 -7.34
C ASP A 545 -18.95 -38.46 -5.90
N TRP A 546 -19.74 -37.40 -5.67
CA TRP A 546 -19.95 -36.84 -4.34
C TRP A 546 -20.62 -37.82 -3.36
N ILE A 547 -21.72 -38.49 -3.75
CA ILE A 547 -22.35 -39.52 -2.90
C ILE A 547 -21.39 -40.69 -2.66
N SER A 548 -20.63 -41.13 -3.68
CA SER A 548 -19.66 -42.23 -3.55
C SER A 548 -18.57 -41.91 -2.51
N ASP A 549 -18.04 -40.69 -2.55
CA ASP A 549 -16.85 -40.31 -1.78
C ASP A 549 -17.19 -39.68 -0.42
N TYR A 550 -18.35 -39.02 -0.28
CA TYR A 550 -18.69 -38.17 0.88
C TYR A 550 -19.97 -38.56 1.63
N TYR A 551 -20.77 -39.53 1.14
CA TYR A 551 -21.85 -40.08 1.97
C TYR A 551 -21.29 -41.03 3.03
N GLN A 552 -20.71 -40.45 4.08
CA GLN A 552 -20.38 -41.16 5.31
C GLN A 552 -21.44 -40.87 6.36
N LYS A 553 -21.90 -41.91 7.05
CA LYS A 553 -22.85 -41.71 8.15
C LYS A 553 -22.18 -40.93 9.26
N SER A 554 -22.71 -39.75 9.55
CA SER A 554 -22.22 -38.80 10.54
C SER A 554 -23.40 -38.33 11.41
N THR A 555 -23.13 -38.11 12.70
CA THR A 555 -24.09 -37.49 13.63
C THR A 555 -24.26 -35.99 13.41
N GLU A 556 -23.40 -35.40 12.58
CA GLU A 556 -23.30 -33.95 12.37
C GLU A 556 -23.75 -33.51 10.97
N THR A 557 -24.14 -34.45 10.11
CA THR A 557 -24.52 -34.20 8.71
C THR A 557 -26.00 -34.45 8.49
N TYR A 558 -26.66 -33.47 7.87
CA TYR A 558 -28.07 -33.49 7.51
C TYR A 558 -28.22 -33.32 6.00
N LEU A 559 -28.97 -34.22 5.38
CA LEU A 559 -29.33 -34.14 3.97
C LEU A 559 -30.79 -33.73 3.85
N ILE A 560 -31.07 -32.73 3.03
CA ILE A 560 -32.41 -32.15 2.84
C ILE A 560 -32.70 -32.13 1.35
N ASP A 561 -33.79 -32.79 0.94
CA ASP A 561 -34.25 -32.78 -0.44
C ASP A 561 -35.62 -32.12 -0.56
N PHE A 562 -35.92 -31.71 -1.78
CA PHE A 562 -37.16 -31.05 -2.14
C PHE A 562 -37.95 -31.95 -3.09
N ASN A 563 -38.86 -32.77 -2.53
CA ASN A 563 -39.62 -33.80 -3.27
C ASN A 563 -41.09 -33.88 -2.83
N THR A 564 -42.05 -34.08 -3.76
CA THR A 564 -43.47 -34.29 -3.40
C THR A 564 -43.75 -35.67 -2.86
N ASN A 565 -42.94 -36.67 -3.20
CA ASN A 565 -42.99 -37.94 -2.50
C ASN A 565 -42.39 -37.73 -1.12
N ALA A 566 -43.21 -37.84 -0.07
CA ALA A 566 -42.79 -37.64 1.31
C ALA A 566 -41.69 -38.62 1.79
N ASN A 567 -41.53 -39.76 1.12
CA ASN A 567 -40.53 -40.78 1.46
C ASN A 567 -39.91 -41.35 0.17
N PRO A 568 -39.07 -40.57 -0.53
CA PRO A 568 -38.35 -41.07 -1.69
C PRO A 568 -37.30 -42.10 -1.25
N ASN A 569 -37.10 -43.15 -2.05
CA ASN A 569 -36.05 -44.13 -1.79
C ASN A 569 -34.86 -43.83 -2.70
N TYR A 570 -33.81 -43.25 -2.12
CA TYR A 570 -32.54 -43.00 -2.79
C TYR A 570 -31.50 -44.04 -2.34
N ASP A 571 -31.78 -45.31 -2.61
CA ASP A 571 -30.89 -46.45 -2.32
C ASP A 571 -30.42 -46.54 -0.85
N GLY A 572 -31.31 -46.19 0.09
CA GLY A 572 -31.05 -46.27 1.53
C GLY A 572 -30.28 -45.08 2.13
N VAL A 573 -30.04 -44.03 1.34
CA VAL A 573 -29.54 -42.73 1.82
C VAL A 573 -30.65 -42.03 2.63
N ILE A 574 -30.30 -41.48 3.78
CA ILE A 574 -31.25 -40.80 4.68
C ILE A 574 -31.39 -39.35 4.25
N TRP A 575 -32.58 -38.99 3.78
CA TRP A 575 -32.93 -37.62 3.40
C TRP A 575 -34.09 -37.10 4.24
N ASN A 576 -34.02 -35.82 4.60
CA ASN A 576 -35.08 -35.07 5.22
C ASN A 576 -35.91 -34.40 4.13
N THR A 577 -37.00 -35.06 3.72
CA THR A 577 -37.78 -34.60 2.56
C THR A 577 -38.76 -33.50 2.90
N ILE A 578 -38.51 -32.33 2.32
CA ILE A 578 -39.41 -31.19 2.38
C ILE A 578 -40.43 -31.32 1.25
N ASN A 579 -41.62 -31.77 1.62
CA ASN A 579 -42.72 -32.10 0.70
C ASN A 579 -43.84 -31.04 0.65
N SER A 580 -43.64 -29.89 1.29
CA SER A 580 -44.59 -28.79 1.30
C SER A 580 -43.89 -27.48 0.96
N MET A 581 -44.46 -26.74 0.02
CA MET A 581 -43.98 -25.41 -0.38
C MET A 581 -44.54 -24.27 0.49
N SER A 582 -45.54 -24.56 1.33
CA SER A 582 -46.27 -23.55 2.10
C SER A 582 -46.34 -23.83 3.60
N SER A 583 -45.80 -24.97 4.05
CA SER A 583 -45.77 -25.31 5.46
C SER A 583 -44.64 -24.57 6.15
N THR A 584 -44.99 -23.68 7.07
CA THR A 584 -44.04 -23.00 7.96
C THR A 584 -43.79 -23.78 9.25
N ALA A 585 -44.30 -25.02 9.35
CA ALA A 585 -44.03 -25.87 10.50
C ALA A 585 -42.58 -26.39 10.42
N PRO A 586 -41.79 -26.29 11.51
CA PRO A 586 -40.44 -26.82 11.53
C PRO A 586 -40.41 -28.33 11.30
N TYR A 587 -39.58 -28.77 10.37
CA TYR A 587 -39.21 -30.15 10.13
C TYR A 587 -38.09 -30.52 11.10
N LEU A 588 -38.32 -31.50 11.97
CA LEU A 588 -37.24 -32.06 12.81
C LEU A 588 -36.29 -32.84 11.90
N LEU A 589 -35.03 -32.41 11.86
CA LEU A 589 -34.02 -33.04 11.03
C LEU A 589 -33.46 -34.29 11.70
N THR A 590 -33.21 -35.29 10.87
CA THR A 590 -32.51 -36.52 11.22
C THR A 590 -31.15 -36.51 10.52
N ASP A 591 -30.10 -36.79 11.27
CA ASP A 591 -28.75 -36.92 10.73
C ASP A 591 -28.61 -38.18 9.85
N THR A 592 -27.49 -38.29 9.14
CA THR A 592 -27.17 -39.45 8.28
C THR A 592 -26.89 -40.74 9.07
N ASN A 593 -26.85 -40.69 10.40
CA ASN A 593 -26.86 -41.84 11.32
C ASN A 593 -28.27 -42.26 11.78
N ASN A 594 -29.33 -41.63 11.24
CA ASN A 594 -30.72 -41.87 11.60
C ASN A 594 -31.10 -41.42 13.03
N SER A 595 -30.45 -40.37 13.55
CA SER A 595 -30.79 -39.77 14.85
C SER A 595 -31.28 -38.32 14.70
N SER A 596 -32.22 -37.92 15.56
CA SER A 596 -32.72 -36.53 15.67
C SER A 596 -32.37 -35.89 17.02
N SER A 597 -31.43 -36.48 17.76
CA SER A 597 -31.08 -36.09 19.13
C SER A 597 -30.49 -34.68 19.25
N ALA A 598 -29.87 -34.16 18.19
CA ALA A 598 -29.32 -32.81 18.16
C ALA A 598 -30.41 -31.72 18.15
N GLY A 599 -31.65 -32.06 17.80
CA GLY A 599 -32.76 -31.11 17.81
C GLY A 599 -32.74 -30.07 16.70
N ALA A 600 -31.86 -30.21 15.69
CA ALA A 600 -31.83 -29.35 14.52
C ALA A 600 -33.16 -29.40 13.76
N THR A 601 -33.63 -28.24 13.30
CA THR A 601 -34.87 -28.12 12.55
C THR A 601 -34.68 -27.30 11.28
N PHE A 602 -35.51 -27.60 10.28
CA PHE A 602 -35.60 -26.84 9.04
C PHE A 602 -36.99 -26.24 8.89
N THR A 603 -37.08 -24.95 8.59
CA THR A 603 -38.35 -24.27 8.34
C THR A 603 -38.31 -23.61 6.98
N LEU A 604 -39.36 -23.81 6.18
CA LEU A 604 -39.58 -23.02 4.99
C LEU A 604 -40.44 -21.80 5.34
N ASN A 605 -39.84 -20.61 5.36
CA ASN A 605 -40.48 -19.38 5.84
C ASN A 605 -41.32 -18.70 4.75
N ASP A 606 -40.84 -18.68 3.50
CA ASP A 606 -41.51 -18.05 2.35
C ASP A 606 -40.95 -18.57 1.01
N GLY A 607 -41.70 -18.42 -0.08
CA GLY A 607 -41.14 -18.14 -1.41
C GLY A 607 -41.34 -19.11 -2.58
N PHE A 608 -41.45 -20.41 -2.35
CA PHE A 608 -41.63 -21.36 -3.45
C PHE A 608 -43.12 -21.58 -3.76
N ASP A 609 -43.48 -21.56 -5.02
CA ASP A 609 -44.85 -21.89 -5.48
C ASP A 609 -44.86 -22.87 -6.67
N GLN A 610 -43.69 -23.26 -7.16
CA GLN A 610 -43.51 -24.22 -8.24
C GLN A 610 -42.69 -25.43 -7.79
N PHE A 611 -43.26 -26.60 -8.04
CA PHE A 611 -42.63 -27.91 -7.87
C PHE A 611 -42.59 -28.65 -9.21
N ARG A 612 -41.47 -29.29 -9.57
CA ARG A 612 -41.34 -30.08 -10.82
C ARG A 612 -41.42 -31.61 -10.68
N SER A 613 -42.51 -32.10 -10.10
CA SER A 613 -42.99 -33.50 -10.22
C SER A 613 -44.47 -33.53 -10.60
N ASP A 614 -45.26 -32.55 -10.15
CA ASP A 614 -46.72 -32.52 -10.36
C ASP A 614 -47.18 -31.54 -11.45
N ASN A 615 -46.27 -30.81 -12.12
CA ASN A 615 -46.65 -29.94 -13.25
C ASN A 615 -45.68 -29.98 -14.46
N GLY A 616 -44.82 -30.98 -14.51
CA GLY A 616 -43.87 -31.21 -15.59
C GLY A 616 -43.05 -32.45 -15.24
N SER A 617 -42.77 -33.28 -16.23
CA SER A 617 -42.00 -34.51 -16.04
C SER A 617 -40.72 -34.25 -15.23
N PRO A 618 -40.28 -35.21 -14.39
CA PRO A 618 -38.99 -35.14 -13.74
C PRO A 618 -37.91 -34.79 -14.78
N LEU A 619 -36.86 -34.07 -14.36
CA LEU A 619 -35.84 -33.61 -15.31
C LEU A 619 -35.32 -34.80 -16.13
N THR A 620 -35.56 -34.78 -17.44
CA THR A 620 -35.27 -35.91 -18.32
C THR A 620 -33.75 -36.01 -18.52
N GLY A 621 -33.17 -37.20 -18.34
CA GLY A 621 -31.72 -37.42 -18.47
C GLY A 621 -30.93 -37.35 -17.16
N TYR A 622 -31.61 -37.19 -16.02
CA TYR A 622 -31.01 -37.17 -14.69
C TYR A 622 -31.18 -38.53 -13.99
N ALA A 623 -30.25 -38.86 -13.11
CA ALA A 623 -30.35 -40.05 -12.26
C ALA A 623 -31.55 -39.92 -11.30
N ALA A 624 -32.14 -41.05 -10.92
CA ALA A 624 -33.32 -41.12 -10.05
C ALA A 624 -32.96 -40.88 -8.58
N ASP A 625 -32.39 -39.70 -8.31
CA ASP A 625 -31.90 -39.23 -7.01
C ASP A 625 -32.46 -37.83 -6.69
N ALA A 626 -31.93 -37.19 -5.63
CA ALA A 626 -32.37 -35.87 -5.17
C ALA A 626 -32.17 -34.75 -6.23
N GLN A 627 -31.35 -34.96 -7.27
CA GLN A 627 -31.18 -33.99 -8.35
C GLN A 627 -32.36 -33.95 -9.32
N MET A 628 -33.17 -35.02 -9.36
CA MET A 628 -34.28 -35.14 -10.31
C MET A 628 -35.44 -34.19 -10.00
N THR A 629 -35.53 -33.72 -8.75
CA THR A 629 -36.56 -32.81 -8.24
C THR A 629 -36.00 -31.45 -7.83
N GLN A 630 -36.87 -30.45 -7.76
CA GLN A 630 -36.51 -29.08 -7.38
C GLN A 630 -37.75 -28.29 -6.91
N PHE A 631 -37.51 -27.35 -6.01
CA PHE A 631 -38.39 -26.21 -5.78
C PHE A 631 -37.92 -25.03 -6.64
N ALA A 632 -38.86 -24.27 -7.21
CA ALA A 632 -38.59 -23.06 -7.99
C ALA A 632 -39.35 -21.87 -7.42
N LEU A 633 -38.74 -20.68 -7.49
CA LEU A 633 -39.41 -19.44 -7.12
C LEU A 633 -40.52 -19.10 -8.12
N ARG A 634 -41.48 -18.31 -7.63
CA ARG A 634 -42.62 -17.78 -8.36
C ARG A 634 -42.24 -16.86 -9.51
N ASP A 635 -43.14 -16.66 -10.47
CA ASP A 635 -42.98 -15.68 -11.57
C ASP A 635 -43.44 -14.26 -11.17
N ASN A 636 -44.07 -14.09 -10.00
CA ASN A 636 -44.73 -12.85 -9.57
C ASN A 636 -44.10 -12.26 -8.29
N PRO A 637 -43.87 -10.94 -8.17
CA PRO A 637 -43.21 -10.35 -6.99
C PRO A 637 -43.93 -10.55 -5.64
N PRO A 638 -43.20 -10.59 -4.50
CA PRO A 638 -41.74 -10.59 -4.40
C PRO A 638 -41.15 -11.95 -4.79
N LEU A 639 -40.08 -11.92 -5.60
CA LEU A 639 -39.35 -13.10 -6.07
C LEU A 639 -38.32 -13.53 -5.01
N THR A 640 -38.79 -13.88 -3.81
CA THR A 640 -37.90 -14.20 -2.70
C THR A 640 -38.32 -15.49 -2.03
N ALA A 641 -37.36 -16.36 -1.75
CA ALA A 641 -37.55 -17.47 -0.83
C ALA A 641 -36.66 -17.36 0.39
N LEU A 642 -37.17 -17.87 1.51
CA LEU A 642 -36.46 -17.83 2.77
C LEU A 642 -36.64 -19.16 3.48
N MET A 643 -35.53 -19.75 3.88
CA MET A 643 -35.44 -20.96 4.66
C MET A 643 -34.65 -20.68 5.94
N THR A 644 -34.98 -21.35 7.03
CA THR A 644 -34.27 -21.23 8.30
C THR A 644 -33.87 -22.60 8.82
N PHE A 645 -32.60 -22.75 9.15
CA PHE A 645 -32.04 -23.85 9.94
C PHE A 645 -31.96 -23.36 11.38
N SER A 646 -32.53 -24.09 12.33
CA SER A 646 -32.63 -23.68 13.74
C SER A 646 -32.22 -24.80 14.69
N GLY A 647 -31.92 -24.47 15.94
CA GLY A 647 -31.44 -25.44 16.94
C GLY A 647 -29.99 -25.85 16.69
N LEU A 648 -29.24 -24.99 15.99
CA LEU A 648 -27.82 -25.16 15.74
C LEU A 648 -27.01 -24.64 16.93
N ASP A 649 -25.80 -25.16 17.09
CA ASP A 649 -24.83 -24.70 18.08
C ASP A 649 -24.28 -23.33 17.65
N PRO A 650 -24.59 -22.23 18.37
CA PRO A 650 -24.15 -20.90 17.96
C PRO A 650 -22.63 -20.77 17.92
N GLU A 651 -21.87 -21.60 18.63
CA GLU A 651 -20.41 -21.51 18.68
C GLU A 651 -19.70 -22.32 17.60
N ALA A 652 -20.44 -23.12 16.82
CA ALA A 652 -19.90 -23.95 15.76
C ALA A 652 -20.08 -23.33 14.37
N THR A 653 -19.27 -23.78 13.43
CA THR A 653 -19.42 -23.46 12.02
C THR A 653 -20.14 -24.59 11.27
N TYR A 654 -20.88 -24.23 10.24
CA TYR A 654 -21.65 -25.17 9.42
C TYR A 654 -21.31 -24.98 7.95
N ASP A 655 -20.91 -26.09 7.32
CA ASP A 655 -20.67 -26.15 5.89
C ASP A 655 -21.96 -26.52 5.17
N PHE A 656 -22.30 -25.74 4.14
CA PHE A 656 -23.43 -26.00 3.28
C PHE A 656 -22.96 -26.46 1.91
N THR A 657 -23.52 -27.56 1.42
CA THR A 657 -23.39 -27.96 0.02
C THR A 657 -24.77 -27.99 -0.58
N PHE A 658 -25.00 -27.31 -1.69
CA PHE A 658 -26.30 -27.34 -2.36
C PHE A 658 -26.17 -27.51 -3.86
N LEU A 659 -27.24 -28.02 -4.48
CA LEU A 659 -27.40 -28.04 -5.93
C LEU A 659 -28.56 -27.15 -6.32
N ALA A 660 -28.27 -26.22 -7.22
CA ALA A 660 -29.25 -25.39 -7.90
C ALA A 660 -29.13 -25.61 -9.41
N ARG A 661 -29.95 -26.52 -9.95
CA ARG A 661 -29.93 -26.91 -11.36
C ARG A 661 -31.33 -27.15 -11.91
N ARG A 662 -31.62 -26.45 -13.01
CA ARG A 662 -32.82 -26.61 -13.83
C ARG A 662 -32.59 -27.43 -15.09
N GLY A 663 -31.39 -27.39 -15.67
CA GLY A 663 -31.02 -28.25 -16.80
C GLY A 663 -31.65 -27.92 -18.16
N SER A 664 -32.19 -26.72 -18.34
CA SER A 664 -32.74 -26.30 -19.64
C SER A 664 -32.62 -24.79 -19.84
N LEU A 665 -32.15 -24.41 -21.03
CA LEU A 665 -32.06 -23.02 -21.49
C LEU A 665 -33.33 -22.67 -22.29
N VAL A 666 -33.99 -21.58 -21.93
CA VAL A 666 -35.10 -20.98 -22.71
C VAL A 666 -34.74 -19.53 -22.95
N ALA A 667 -34.73 -19.12 -24.22
CA ALA A 667 -34.44 -17.74 -24.58
C ALA A 667 -35.40 -16.76 -23.89
N GLY A 668 -34.86 -15.68 -23.30
CA GLY A 668 -35.64 -14.65 -22.60
C GLY A 668 -35.85 -14.89 -21.10
N TYR A 669 -35.34 -15.99 -20.55
CA TYR A 669 -35.36 -16.28 -19.12
C TYR A 669 -33.96 -16.20 -18.54
N ASP A 670 -33.85 -15.67 -17.33
CA ASP A 670 -32.65 -15.78 -16.51
C ASP A 670 -32.88 -16.87 -15.45
N TYR A 671 -31.88 -17.73 -15.31
CA TYR A 671 -31.88 -18.84 -14.36
C TYR A 671 -30.83 -18.63 -13.27
N SER A 672 -30.23 -17.43 -13.23
CA SER A 672 -29.36 -17.03 -12.14
C SER A 672 -30.18 -16.86 -10.85
N GLY A 673 -29.67 -17.43 -9.78
CA GLY A 673 -30.19 -17.23 -8.44
C GLY A 673 -29.09 -16.71 -7.53
N THR A 674 -29.43 -15.75 -6.68
CA THR A 674 -28.60 -15.26 -5.59
C THR A 674 -29.00 -15.98 -4.31
N TYR A 675 -28.08 -16.76 -3.74
CA TYR A 675 -28.24 -17.57 -2.54
C TYR A 675 -27.49 -16.89 -1.40
N THR A 676 -28.21 -16.42 -0.40
CA THR A 676 -27.71 -15.58 0.67
C THR A 676 -27.82 -16.32 2.00
N PHE A 677 -26.70 -16.80 2.52
CA PHE A 677 -26.61 -17.42 3.84
C PHE A 677 -26.38 -16.33 4.88
N THR A 678 -27.24 -16.22 5.89
CA THR A 678 -27.12 -15.21 6.96
C THR A 678 -27.17 -15.89 8.33
N GLY A 679 -26.19 -15.56 9.17
CA GLY A 679 -26.04 -16.07 10.53
C GLY A 679 -25.58 -14.97 11.48
N SER A 680 -24.52 -15.20 12.27
CA SER A 680 -23.96 -14.18 13.17
C SER A 680 -23.16 -13.07 12.44
N GLY A 681 -22.70 -13.34 11.21
CA GLY A 681 -22.00 -12.39 10.34
C GLY A 681 -22.87 -11.79 9.21
N ALA A 682 -22.31 -10.80 8.51
CA ALA A 682 -22.59 -10.43 7.14
C ALA A 682 -22.83 -11.64 6.25
N ALA A 683 -23.81 -11.48 5.37
CA ALA A 683 -24.33 -12.59 4.61
C ALA A 683 -23.32 -13.06 3.56
N THR A 684 -23.14 -14.38 3.47
CA THR A 684 -22.40 -15.01 2.39
C THR A 684 -23.32 -15.14 1.18
N VAL A 685 -22.95 -14.48 0.08
CA VAL A 685 -23.77 -14.40 -1.13
C VAL A 685 -23.11 -15.18 -2.25
N VAL A 686 -23.84 -16.15 -2.82
CA VAL A 686 -23.37 -16.97 -3.93
C VAL A 686 -24.36 -16.85 -5.09
N THR A 687 -23.86 -16.60 -6.30
CA THR A 687 -24.70 -16.58 -7.51
C THR A 687 -24.52 -17.87 -8.29
N VAL A 688 -25.61 -18.58 -8.59
CA VAL A 688 -25.57 -19.83 -9.37
C VAL A 688 -26.43 -19.72 -10.62
N TYR A 689 -25.86 -20.05 -11.78
CA TYR A 689 -26.59 -20.10 -13.04
C TYR A 689 -27.22 -21.48 -13.29
N GLY A 690 -28.47 -21.66 -12.87
CA GLY A 690 -29.11 -22.97 -12.78
C GLY A 690 -29.38 -23.68 -14.12
N ALA A 691 -29.36 -22.99 -15.28
CA ALA A 691 -29.70 -23.63 -16.55
C ALA A 691 -28.66 -24.65 -17.02
N SER A 692 -27.38 -24.34 -16.82
CA SER A 692 -26.24 -25.18 -17.21
C SER A 692 -25.43 -25.71 -16.05
N ASN A 693 -25.69 -25.28 -14.81
CA ASN A 693 -24.98 -25.77 -13.64
C ASN A 693 -25.00 -27.31 -13.60
N THR A 694 -23.85 -27.96 -13.50
CA THR A 694 -23.71 -29.42 -13.40
C THR A 694 -23.08 -29.85 -12.07
N GLU A 695 -22.79 -28.90 -11.19
CA GLU A 695 -21.87 -29.04 -10.09
C GLU A 695 -22.52 -28.60 -8.77
N LEU A 696 -21.96 -29.11 -7.67
CA LEU A 696 -22.36 -28.73 -6.33
C LEU A 696 -21.72 -27.40 -5.93
N THR A 697 -22.49 -26.54 -5.28
CA THR A 697 -22.02 -25.29 -4.70
C THR A 697 -21.74 -25.50 -3.22
N ASN A 698 -20.51 -25.24 -2.80
CA ASN A 698 -20.09 -25.33 -1.40
C ASN A 698 -19.98 -23.93 -0.79
N VAL A 699 -20.52 -23.79 0.42
CA VAL A 699 -20.53 -22.57 1.21
C VAL A 699 -20.07 -22.94 2.61
N PRO A 700 -18.75 -22.95 2.85
CA PRO A 700 -18.22 -23.40 4.12
C PRO A 700 -18.33 -22.34 5.22
N GLY A 701 -18.30 -22.80 6.46
CA GLY A 701 -17.98 -21.98 7.63
C GLY A 701 -19.11 -21.16 8.23
N ILE A 702 -20.35 -21.26 7.75
CA ILE A 702 -21.43 -20.37 8.20
C ILE A 702 -21.75 -20.60 9.67
N MET A 703 -21.60 -19.54 10.48
CA MET A 703 -21.87 -19.59 11.90
C MET A 703 -23.33 -19.15 12.20
N PRO A 704 -24.09 -19.88 13.03
CA PRO A 704 -25.43 -19.46 13.40
C PRO A 704 -25.46 -18.13 14.17
N ASP A 705 -26.58 -17.43 14.11
CA ASP A 705 -26.85 -16.28 14.98
C ASP A 705 -26.89 -16.69 16.46
N SER A 706 -26.99 -15.71 17.36
CA SER A 706 -27.04 -15.96 18.81
C SER A 706 -28.25 -16.79 19.28
N SER A 707 -29.22 -17.03 18.41
CA SER A 707 -30.39 -17.88 18.66
C SER A 707 -30.24 -19.28 18.05
N GLY A 708 -29.08 -19.59 17.46
CA GLY A 708 -28.81 -20.87 16.82
C GLY A 708 -29.47 -21.00 15.45
N ASN A 709 -29.66 -19.87 14.72
CA ASN A 709 -30.26 -19.88 13.39
C ASN A 709 -29.27 -19.54 12.28
N ILE A 710 -29.40 -20.23 11.16
CA ILE A 710 -28.86 -19.82 9.86
C ILE A 710 -30.03 -19.69 8.90
N THR A 711 -30.10 -18.58 8.16
CA THR A 711 -31.11 -18.39 7.12
C THR A 711 -30.49 -18.51 5.74
N LEU A 712 -31.22 -19.11 4.80
CA LEU A 712 -30.91 -19.13 3.38
C LEU A 712 -31.99 -18.33 2.64
N GLY A 713 -31.64 -17.12 2.22
CA GLY A 713 -32.43 -16.31 1.31
C GLY A 713 -32.10 -16.67 -0.14
N ILE A 714 -33.11 -16.72 -1.00
CA ILE A 714 -32.94 -16.93 -2.44
C ILE A 714 -33.68 -15.81 -3.17
N THR A 715 -32.99 -15.14 -4.08
CA THR A 715 -33.56 -14.09 -4.93
C THR A 715 -33.10 -14.27 -6.38
N PRO A 716 -33.72 -13.62 -7.37
CA PRO A 716 -33.17 -13.49 -8.71
C PRO A 716 -31.70 -13.07 -8.71
N GLY A 717 -30.92 -13.61 -9.64
CA GLY A 717 -29.57 -13.09 -9.89
C GLY A 717 -29.59 -11.79 -10.72
N PRO A 718 -28.41 -11.24 -11.04
CA PRO A 718 -28.26 -9.88 -11.56
C PRO A 718 -28.67 -9.67 -13.03
N GLY A 719 -29.19 -10.69 -13.73
CA GLY A 719 -29.56 -10.56 -15.14
C GLY A 719 -30.90 -9.85 -15.36
N THR A 720 -31.24 -9.65 -16.64
CA THR A 720 -32.35 -8.78 -17.06
C THR A 720 -33.56 -9.56 -17.62
N GLY A 721 -33.73 -10.82 -17.23
CA GLY A 721 -34.73 -11.76 -17.78
C GLY A 721 -35.98 -11.93 -16.90
N ASN A 722 -36.87 -12.85 -17.30
CA ASN A 722 -37.83 -13.42 -16.34
C ASN A 722 -37.09 -14.46 -15.49
N ASP A 723 -37.07 -14.27 -14.18
CA ASP A 723 -36.17 -14.99 -13.28
C ASP A 723 -36.80 -16.26 -12.71
N PHE A 724 -36.06 -17.38 -12.78
CA PHE A 724 -36.48 -18.69 -12.27
C PHE A 724 -35.36 -19.39 -11.49
N PRO A 725 -34.96 -18.86 -10.32
CA PRO A 725 -34.01 -19.56 -9.44
C PRO A 725 -34.65 -20.82 -8.83
N VAL A 726 -33.81 -21.84 -8.60
CA VAL A 726 -34.24 -23.19 -8.20
C VAL A 726 -33.34 -23.75 -7.11
N ILE A 727 -33.84 -24.73 -6.36
CA ILE A 727 -33.00 -25.52 -5.46
C ILE A 727 -33.45 -26.99 -5.46
N ASN A 728 -32.49 -27.90 -5.56
CA ASN A 728 -32.72 -29.33 -5.69
C ASN A 728 -32.55 -30.03 -4.34
N PHE A 729 -31.43 -29.77 -3.67
CA PHE A 729 -31.11 -30.30 -2.35
C PHE A 729 -30.07 -29.46 -1.62
N ILE A 730 -29.96 -29.68 -0.31
CA ILE A 730 -28.96 -29.08 0.59
C ILE A 730 -28.40 -30.18 1.50
N GLN A 731 -27.07 -30.22 1.64
CA GLN A 731 -26.38 -30.82 2.77
C GLN A 731 -25.96 -29.70 3.72
N MET A 732 -26.19 -29.90 5.01
CA MET A 732 -25.63 -29.09 6.07
C MET A 732 -24.80 -30.00 6.97
N THR A 733 -23.55 -29.67 7.17
CA THR A 733 -22.64 -30.41 8.04
C THR A 733 -22.11 -29.47 9.10
N LYS A 734 -22.33 -29.78 10.39
CA LYS A 734 -21.58 -29.11 11.45
C LYS A 734 -20.11 -29.45 11.23
N ALA A 735 -19.24 -28.44 11.12
CA ALA A 735 -17.81 -28.68 11.14
C ALA A 735 -17.51 -29.42 12.45
N SER A 736 -17.01 -30.65 12.34
CA SER A 736 -16.54 -31.37 13.52
C SER A 736 -15.31 -30.65 14.06
N ASP A 737 -15.11 -30.71 15.38
CA ASP A 737 -13.76 -30.55 15.95
C ASP A 737 -12.87 -31.49 15.13
N ASP A 738 -12.01 -30.96 14.26
CA ASP A 738 -11.15 -31.78 13.38
C ASP A 738 -9.98 -32.37 14.20
N ALA A 739 -10.27 -32.73 15.44
CA ALA A 739 -9.45 -33.55 16.30
C ALA A 739 -9.08 -34.87 15.59
N ALA A 740 -9.83 -35.32 14.57
CA ALA A 740 -9.45 -36.44 13.72
C ALA A 740 -8.31 -36.10 12.75
N TYR A 741 -8.34 -34.94 12.07
CA TYR A 741 -7.24 -34.46 11.23
C TYR A 741 -5.92 -34.36 12.02
N LEU A 742 -5.98 -33.84 13.25
CA LEU A 742 -4.82 -33.68 14.13
C LEU A 742 -4.43 -34.97 14.90
N ALA A 743 -5.33 -35.93 15.08
CA ALA A 743 -5.01 -37.19 15.77
C ALA A 743 -4.27 -38.19 14.88
N GLU A 744 -4.39 -38.08 13.55
CA GLU A 744 -3.75 -38.99 12.58
C GLU A 744 -2.48 -38.41 11.94
N ILE A 745 -2.21 -37.12 12.15
CA ILE A 745 -1.10 -36.39 11.52
C ILE A 745 -0.29 -35.66 12.60
N ASP A 746 1.04 -35.67 12.48
CA ASP A 746 1.93 -34.93 13.40
C ASP A 746 1.74 -33.41 13.19
N PRO A 747 1.23 -32.64 14.17
CA PRO A 747 0.94 -31.22 14.01
C PRO A 747 2.17 -30.35 13.67
N GLU A 748 3.36 -30.83 14.03
CA GLU A 748 4.65 -30.15 13.76
C GLU A 748 5.32 -30.63 12.47
N ALA A 749 4.76 -31.63 11.79
CA ALA A 749 5.30 -32.06 10.51
C ALA A 749 4.98 -31.06 9.40
N ASP A 750 5.90 -31.02 8.44
CA ASP A 750 5.82 -30.25 7.20
C ASP A 750 6.05 -31.28 6.06
N PRO A 751 4.97 -31.95 5.59
CA PRO A 751 5.08 -33.08 4.67
C PRO A 751 5.53 -32.66 3.27
N ASP A 752 5.23 -31.43 2.88
CA ASP A 752 5.54 -30.93 1.54
C ASP A 752 6.87 -30.17 1.49
N GLY A 753 7.40 -29.69 2.63
CA GLY A 753 8.68 -29.03 2.76
C GLY A 753 8.65 -27.57 2.34
N ASP A 754 7.56 -26.85 2.64
CA ASP A 754 7.42 -25.40 2.43
C ASP A 754 7.75 -24.55 3.65
N GLY A 755 7.97 -25.19 4.82
CA GLY A 755 8.31 -24.55 6.08
C GLY A 755 7.11 -24.17 6.95
N ILE A 756 5.89 -24.56 6.58
CA ILE A 756 4.65 -24.37 7.34
C ILE A 756 4.29 -25.72 7.99
N SER A 757 3.92 -25.72 9.28
CA SER A 757 3.53 -26.96 9.96
C SER A 757 2.05 -27.29 9.71
N ASN A 758 1.69 -28.58 9.75
CA ASN A 758 0.30 -29.03 9.62
C ASN A 758 -0.68 -28.30 10.56
N LEU A 759 -0.25 -27.90 11.76
CA LEU A 759 -1.04 -27.10 12.69
C LEU A 759 -1.29 -25.69 12.18
N GLU A 760 -0.25 -25.04 11.67
CA GLU A 760 -0.36 -23.71 11.08
C GLU A 760 -1.21 -23.76 9.81
N GLU A 761 -1.06 -24.79 9.00
CA GLU A 761 -1.88 -25.03 7.82
C GLU A 761 -3.34 -25.26 8.19
N TYR A 762 -3.63 -26.08 9.20
CA TYR A 762 -4.98 -26.28 9.72
C TYR A 762 -5.60 -24.97 10.22
N ALA A 763 -4.84 -24.20 11.00
CA ALA A 763 -5.26 -22.92 11.56
C ALA A 763 -5.55 -21.85 10.47
N ARG A 764 -5.04 -22.05 9.25
CA ARG A 764 -5.11 -21.14 8.10
C ARG A 764 -5.85 -21.72 6.89
N GLN A 765 -6.27 -22.98 6.95
CA GLN A 765 -6.84 -23.78 5.86
C GLN A 765 -5.96 -23.93 4.61
N LEU A 766 -4.71 -24.26 4.85
CA LEU A 766 -3.76 -24.64 3.81
C LEU A 766 -3.79 -26.16 3.59
N ASP A 767 -3.15 -26.62 2.52
CA ASP A 767 -3.12 -28.04 2.15
C ASP A 767 -1.75 -28.64 2.54
N PRO A 768 -1.69 -29.55 3.52
CA PRO A 768 -0.45 -30.11 4.06
C PRO A 768 0.37 -30.97 3.11
N THR A 769 -0.12 -31.14 1.88
CA THR A 769 0.54 -31.96 0.87
C THR A 769 1.03 -31.15 -0.32
N THR A 770 0.80 -29.85 -0.33
CA THR A 770 1.05 -28.98 -1.48
C THR A 770 1.78 -27.71 -1.04
N LYS A 771 3.04 -27.59 -1.45
CA LYS A 771 3.88 -26.43 -1.13
C LYS A 771 3.18 -25.10 -1.40
N GLN A 772 3.11 -24.26 -0.39
CA GLN A 772 2.53 -22.93 -0.46
C GLN A 772 3.53 -21.87 0.02
N SER A 773 3.49 -20.69 -0.59
CA SER A 773 4.32 -19.54 -0.17
C SER A 773 3.44 -18.53 0.53
N ALA A 774 3.03 -18.83 1.76
CA ALA A 774 2.21 -17.89 2.52
C ALA A 774 2.77 -17.71 3.92
N ASN A 775 3.32 -16.53 4.20
CA ASN A 775 3.68 -16.13 5.56
C ASN A 775 2.41 -15.99 6.42
N PHE A 776 2.52 -16.32 7.71
CA PHE A 776 1.50 -16.07 8.71
C PHE A 776 1.08 -14.58 8.70
N GLN A 777 -0.19 -14.30 8.46
CA GLN A 777 -0.68 -12.93 8.23
C GLN A 777 -1.07 -12.25 9.54
N LEU A 778 -0.30 -11.24 9.94
CA LEU A 778 -0.70 -10.28 10.97
C LEU A 778 -1.60 -9.23 10.35
N GLN A 779 -2.82 -9.03 10.87
CA GLN A 779 -3.77 -8.07 10.31
C GLN A 779 -3.36 -6.63 10.61
N ALA A 780 -2.93 -6.37 11.84
CA ALA A 780 -2.41 -5.08 12.24
C ALA A 780 -1.49 -5.20 13.45
N PHE A 781 -0.49 -4.32 13.50
CA PHE A 781 0.31 -4.03 14.66
C PHE A 781 0.18 -2.53 14.94
N SER A 782 -0.36 -2.15 16.09
CA SER A 782 -0.53 -0.74 16.43
C SER A 782 -0.15 -0.47 17.88
N ARG A 783 0.38 0.73 18.11
CA ARG A 783 0.60 1.28 19.45
C ARG A 783 -0.43 2.37 19.69
N ASP A 784 -1.17 2.29 20.78
CA ASP A 784 -2.05 3.39 21.18
C ASP A 784 -1.19 4.63 21.48
N ALA A 785 -1.44 5.73 20.80
CA ALA A 785 -0.69 6.98 21.01
C ALA A 785 -1.03 7.63 22.37
N SER A 786 -2.13 7.23 23.01
CA SER A 786 -2.65 7.78 24.26
C SER A 786 -2.43 6.90 25.49
N ALA A 787 -1.97 5.65 25.32
CA ALA A 787 -1.69 4.68 26.38
C ALA A 787 -0.46 3.80 26.05
N PRO A 788 0.26 3.21 27.02
CA PRO A 788 1.43 2.36 26.78
C PRO A 788 1.08 0.96 26.24
N ASN A 789 -0.02 0.85 25.49
CA ASN A 789 -0.56 -0.42 25.04
C ASN A 789 -0.15 -0.69 23.59
N VAL A 790 0.25 -1.94 23.34
CA VAL A 790 0.48 -2.49 22.01
C VAL A 790 -0.68 -3.42 21.69
N GLU A 791 -1.32 -3.21 20.55
CA GLU A 791 -2.37 -4.06 20.02
C GLU A 791 -1.81 -4.91 18.87
N LEU A 792 -1.91 -6.22 19.01
CA LEU A 792 -1.67 -7.18 17.94
C LEU A 792 -3.00 -7.77 17.49
N LYS A 793 -3.34 -7.57 16.21
CA LYS A 793 -4.58 -8.11 15.63
C LYS A 793 -4.24 -9.31 14.77
N VAL A 794 -4.68 -10.48 15.23
CA VAL A 794 -4.48 -11.76 14.55
C VAL A 794 -5.81 -12.27 14.05
N ARG A 795 -5.83 -12.74 12.80
CA ARG A 795 -7.01 -13.35 12.19
C ARG A 795 -7.01 -14.85 12.48
N LYS A 796 -8.04 -15.32 13.17
CA LYS A 796 -8.24 -16.73 13.51
C LYS A 796 -9.32 -17.33 12.61
N ASP A 797 -9.08 -18.52 12.08
CA ASP A 797 -10.13 -19.29 11.44
C ASP A 797 -10.97 -20.02 12.50
N ARG A 798 -12.27 -19.69 12.57
CA ARG A 798 -13.20 -20.35 13.50
C ARG A 798 -13.53 -21.79 13.13
N ARG A 799 -13.08 -22.27 11.97
CA ARG A 799 -13.13 -23.69 11.57
C ARG A 799 -12.01 -24.53 12.17
N ALA A 800 -11.01 -23.91 12.81
CA ALA A 800 -9.97 -24.58 13.60
C ALA A 800 -10.17 -24.33 15.11
N PRO A 801 -11.30 -24.76 15.72
CA PRO A 801 -11.65 -24.41 17.10
C PRO A 801 -10.63 -24.95 18.13
N ASP A 802 -9.91 -26.02 17.77
CA ASP A 802 -8.89 -26.64 18.62
C ASP A 802 -7.53 -25.93 18.56
N ALA A 803 -7.33 -25.00 17.60
CA ALA A 803 -6.10 -24.22 17.48
C ALA A 803 -6.13 -23.00 18.41
N VAL A 804 -5.28 -23.03 19.43
CA VAL A 804 -5.12 -21.93 20.39
C VAL A 804 -4.00 -21.02 19.92
N TYR A 805 -4.38 -19.77 19.64
CA TYR A 805 -3.45 -18.69 19.34
C TYR A 805 -3.05 -17.99 20.64
N TYR A 806 -1.76 -17.76 20.80
CA TYR A 806 -1.21 -17.01 21.93
C TYR A 806 -0.13 -16.04 21.44
N VAL A 807 0.12 -15.00 22.23
CA VAL A 807 1.21 -14.06 21.98
C VAL A 807 2.29 -14.28 23.02
N GLU A 808 3.53 -14.31 22.58
CA GLU A 808 4.68 -14.23 23.48
C GLU A 808 5.37 -12.88 23.30
N LYS A 809 5.94 -12.39 24.40
CA LYS A 809 6.77 -11.20 24.42
C LYS A 809 8.16 -11.49 24.95
N ALA A 810 9.14 -10.72 24.48
CA ALA A 810 10.51 -10.78 24.95
C ALA A 810 11.11 -9.38 24.95
N ASN A 811 12.06 -9.13 25.87
CA ASN A 811 12.84 -7.89 25.87
C ASN A 811 14.20 -8.05 25.16
N ASP A 812 14.57 -9.28 24.81
CA ASP A 812 15.93 -9.62 24.34
C ASP A 812 15.97 -10.65 23.18
N LEU A 813 14.83 -10.98 22.57
CA LEU A 813 14.65 -12.02 21.54
C LEU A 813 15.05 -13.45 21.96
N VAL A 814 15.44 -13.67 23.21
CA VAL A 814 15.92 -14.97 23.71
C VAL A 814 14.95 -15.54 24.73
N ASN A 815 14.55 -14.74 25.71
CA ASN A 815 13.68 -15.14 26.81
C ASN A 815 12.25 -14.69 26.50
N TRP A 816 11.47 -15.62 25.95
CA TRP A 816 10.07 -15.40 25.59
C TRP A 816 9.16 -15.82 26.75
N GLU A 817 8.18 -14.98 27.06
CA GLU A 817 7.11 -15.27 28.01
C GLU A 817 5.74 -15.09 27.33
N GLU A 818 4.79 -15.99 27.62
CA GLU A 818 3.42 -15.90 27.11
C GLU A 818 2.70 -14.70 27.75
N ASP A 819 2.11 -13.85 26.92
CA ASP A 819 1.32 -12.72 27.36
C ASP A 819 -0.13 -13.15 27.63
N THR A 820 -0.57 -12.94 28.87
CA THR A 820 -1.90 -13.37 29.37
C THR A 820 -2.94 -12.25 29.38
N SER A 821 -2.63 -11.13 28.71
CA SER A 821 -3.45 -9.93 28.69
C SER A 821 -4.78 -10.11 27.94
N ALA A 822 -5.74 -9.21 28.16
CA ALA A 822 -7.11 -9.34 27.69
C ALA A 822 -7.20 -9.45 26.17
N VAL A 823 -7.97 -10.44 25.71
CA VAL A 823 -8.33 -10.62 24.30
C VAL A 823 -9.70 -10.00 24.09
N GLU A 824 -9.75 -8.94 23.29
CA GLU A 824 -11.00 -8.54 22.66
C GLU A 824 -11.10 -9.26 21.33
N SER A 825 -12.28 -9.76 21.01
CA SER A 825 -12.50 -10.34 19.70
C SER A 825 -13.64 -9.67 18.97
N THR A 826 -13.39 -9.44 17.69
CA THR A 826 -14.40 -8.92 16.77
C THR A 826 -14.48 -9.88 15.60
N LEU A 827 -15.69 -10.34 15.30
CA LEU A 827 -15.90 -11.16 14.14
C LEU A 827 -15.73 -10.30 12.90
N ASP A 828 -15.10 -10.88 11.89
CA ASP A 828 -15.13 -10.28 10.58
C ASP A 828 -16.58 -10.21 10.08
N PRO A 829 -16.84 -9.46 9.00
CA PRO A 829 -18.16 -9.42 8.43
C PRO A 829 -18.69 -10.83 8.20
N SER A 830 -17.96 -11.79 7.65
CA SER A 830 -18.51 -13.14 7.38
C SER A 830 -18.91 -13.95 8.63
N GLY A 831 -18.37 -13.63 9.80
CA GLY A 831 -18.54 -14.43 11.02
C GLY A 831 -17.61 -15.65 11.11
N ASN A 832 -16.98 -16.03 10.00
CA ASN A 832 -16.13 -17.22 9.90
C ASN A 832 -14.72 -16.97 10.44
N LEU A 833 -14.28 -15.71 10.45
CA LEU A 833 -12.97 -15.32 10.94
C LEU A 833 -13.14 -14.43 12.16
N GLU A 834 -12.34 -14.68 13.18
CA GLU A 834 -12.29 -13.89 14.39
C GLU A 834 -11.02 -13.04 14.36
N THR A 835 -11.16 -11.72 14.46
CA THR A 835 -10.03 -10.85 14.78
C THR A 835 -9.84 -10.84 16.28
N ALA A 836 -8.79 -11.50 16.75
CA ALA A 836 -8.37 -11.43 18.13
C ALA A 836 -7.37 -10.28 18.32
N VAL A 837 -7.71 -9.36 19.21
CA VAL A 837 -6.87 -8.22 19.60
C VAL A 837 -6.20 -8.58 20.91
N PHE A 838 -4.90 -8.85 20.84
CA PHE A 838 -4.06 -9.02 22.02
C PHE A 838 -3.54 -7.65 22.42
N THR A 839 -3.95 -7.19 23.61
CA THR A 839 -3.50 -5.91 24.15
C THR A 839 -2.42 -6.14 25.19
N SER A 840 -1.17 -5.83 24.86
CA SER A 840 -0.06 -5.89 25.81
C SER A 840 0.22 -4.51 26.40
N THR A 841 0.44 -4.42 27.70
CA THR A 841 0.95 -3.19 28.34
C THR A 841 2.47 -3.26 28.41
N SER A 842 3.17 -2.27 27.86
CA SER A 842 4.63 -2.16 27.99
C SER A 842 5.04 -0.82 28.59
N ALA A 843 5.70 -0.86 29.75
CA ALA A 843 6.41 0.30 30.30
C ALA A 843 7.87 0.41 29.79
N GLU A 844 8.32 -0.57 29.00
CA GLU A 844 9.70 -0.72 28.55
C GLU A 844 9.89 -0.14 27.14
N GLU A 845 11.08 0.42 26.88
CA GLU A 845 11.40 1.09 25.61
C GLU A 845 11.47 0.15 24.40
N LYS A 846 11.76 -1.15 24.61
CA LYS A 846 11.86 -2.17 23.55
C LYS A 846 11.22 -3.47 24.00
N MET A 847 10.29 -3.97 23.19
CA MET A 847 9.60 -5.23 23.41
C MET A 847 9.34 -5.90 22.06
N PHE A 848 9.66 -7.18 21.97
CA PHE A 848 9.41 -8.01 20.80
C PHE A 848 8.18 -8.85 21.06
N PHE A 849 7.40 -9.10 20.01
CA PHE A 849 6.20 -9.92 20.08
C PHE A 849 6.25 -10.98 18.98
N ARG A 850 5.74 -12.17 19.28
CA ARG A 850 5.49 -13.21 18.26
C ARG A 850 4.17 -13.90 18.57
N VAL A 851 3.53 -14.41 17.52
CA VAL A 851 2.31 -15.21 17.63
C VAL A 851 2.71 -16.68 17.59
N GLY A 852 2.20 -17.46 18.53
CA GLY A 852 2.36 -18.91 18.57
C GLY A 852 1.01 -19.62 18.40
N LEU A 853 1.09 -20.87 17.96
CA LEU A 853 -0.03 -21.78 17.81
C LEU A 853 0.22 -23.03 18.65
N ARG A 854 -0.82 -23.53 19.32
CA ARG A 854 -0.80 -24.85 19.97
C ARG A 854 -2.19 -25.46 19.93
N LEU A 855 -2.27 -26.77 20.12
CA LEU A 855 -3.56 -27.43 20.34
C LEU A 855 -4.13 -27.09 21.72
N ALA A 856 -5.45 -26.97 21.80
CA ALA A 856 -6.17 -26.97 23.06
C ALA A 856 -5.86 -28.30 23.77
N THR A 857 -5.20 -28.23 24.93
CA THR A 857 -4.90 -29.45 25.69
C THR A 857 -6.21 -30.07 26.16
N SER A 858 -6.49 -31.31 25.77
CA SER A 858 -7.39 -32.14 26.57
C SER A 858 -6.72 -32.35 27.92
N ASP A 859 -7.32 -31.84 29.00
CA ASP A 859 -6.89 -32.16 30.37
C ASP A 859 -6.71 -33.68 30.60
#